data_AF-A0A9P1CP81-F1
#
_entry.id   AF-A0A9P1CP81-F1
#
_cell.length_a   1.000
_cell.length_b   1.000
_cell.length_c   1.000
_cell.angle_alpha   90.00
_cell.angle_beta   90.00
_cell.angle_gamma   90.00
#
_symmetry.space_group_name_H-M   'P 1'
#
loop_
_entity.id
_entity.type
_entity.pdbx_description
1 polymer ?
#
loop_
_entity_poly.entity_id
_entity_poly.type
_entity_poly.pdbx_seq_one_letter_code
_entity_poly.pdbx_strand_id
1 'polypeptide(L)'
;MANLASSMVSWFALFFATADAALPGDKSCLLQRAPPSAITSDLSGDIGESQGTFSIWRYSGVDAIPASQRNKVPVDWQIYTRYSGHPAFTKGLLLVDNSGGKKRQALEITAQDCQWRAQKGDQEWTLVKDGESLSVPDGNDYVTGFIMTKKDGRLKGQSNVRLNMQMKDFAQDAALLSLACRPKQHINFQMAMQQRHGSDLMQGALAPRMSFIEASASFVEPSFVASSIDSDDAVEVKSHWEELGGSAQAAAYFQMEEAQKISLLQSSSGWDVNHSDSKQLATSFAATSCSEEEQEEARKTCSKHLGSKKNRNSEEEAMFEDCVFDVCHGAGETAAEMAEELMMSGPGPQMAPEMAALTEEERQELLEDARRAPRVVSSCQLFAEAMLLDDHLEDVVIFPDGLRRVGLAPEEALPGWLCDAMKQGSVLKCLKSLGPKELSEHKAALEYPDDRGVQREALPLPYPFCLWQGGGLAHSTMPEAWRDLQQRCSAVEEMLKRGELEESQLYACEMRRLREREANQAAAAYGCEERTKSLCLRHGRDWLAALSKWTLYWNCYDDGVFIGGRGSGKGLHVDQVLWSNLGKHWQGHKILITWPAGEESARLVRDMGDANFRGPLAPQQLAALRCASKIALLRPGDLFLCSGGVAHATISVSEQLTVTGYESFVGLQPRLLGHMLQTGSSCGACALDKG
;
A
#
# COMPACT_ATOMS: atom_id res chain seq x y z
N MET A 1 -33.70 -16.29 40.34
CA MET A 1 -33.42 -16.45 38.89
C MET A 1 -33.12 -17.89 38.50
N ALA A 2 -32.20 -18.62 39.16
CA ALA A 2 -31.86 -20.01 38.80
C ALA A 2 -33.06 -20.97 38.57
N ASN A 3 -34.06 -20.95 39.46
CA ASN A 3 -35.25 -21.82 39.31
C ASN A 3 -36.17 -21.46 38.12
N LEU A 4 -36.04 -20.25 37.54
CA LEU A 4 -36.79 -19.85 36.35
C LEU A 4 -36.11 -20.38 35.07
N ALA A 5 -34.77 -20.32 35.01
CA ALA A 5 -34.00 -20.84 33.88
C ALA A 5 -34.25 -22.34 33.65
N SER A 6 -34.21 -23.15 34.72
CA SER A 6 -34.42 -24.60 34.62
C SER A 6 -35.81 -25.00 34.10
N SER A 7 -36.83 -24.15 34.25
CA SER A 7 -38.19 -24.44 33.74
C SER A 7 -38.37 -24.03 32.27
N MET A 8 -37.49 -23.20 31.72
CA MET A 8 -37.59 -22.70 30.34
C MET A 8 -36.95 -23.66 29.32
N VAL A 9 -35.85 -24.35 29.70
CA VAL A 9 -35.14 -25.30 28.82
C VAL A 9 -36.07 -26.42 28.30
N SER A 10 -37.03 -26.88 29.12
CA SER A 10 -37.99 -27.92 28.70
C SER A 10 -39.03 -27.48 27.67
N TRP A 11 -39.27 -26.17 27.50
CA TRP A 11 -40.26 -25.68 26.52
C TRP A 11 -39.70 -25.56 25.10
N PHE A 12 -38.41 -25.24 24.96
CA PHE A 12 -37.78 -25.07 23.64
C PHE A 12 -37.59 -26.39 22.87
N ALA A 13 -37.35 -27.50 23.58
CA ALA A 13 -37.03 -28.79 22.97
C ALA A 13 -38.14 -29.38 22.08
N LEU A 14 -39.38 -28.91 22.23
CA LEU A 14 -40.54 -29.44 21.50
C LEU A 14 -40.71 -28.82 20.09
N PHE A 15 -40.07 -27.69 19.78
CA PHE A 15 -40.43 -26.85 18.62
C PHE A 15 -39.62 -27.13 17.34
N PHE A 16 -38.49 -27.83 17.41
CA PHE A 16 -37.49 -27.89 16.32
C PHE A 16 -37.32 -29.27 15.63
N ALA A 17 -38.27 -30.20 15.81
CA ALA A 17 -38.10 -31.59 15.38
C ALA A 17 -38.41 -31.89 13.89
N THR A 18 -38.70 -30.91 13.03
CA THR A 18 -39.27 -31.16 11.69
C THR A 18 -38.77 -30.23 10.57
N ALA A 19 -37.54 -30.45 10.06
CA ALA A 19 -37.11 -30.16 8.67
C ALA A 19 -35.61 -30.46 8.46
N ASP A 20 -35.23 -31.41 7.58
CA ASP A 20 -33.93 -31.31 6.86
C ASP A 20 -33.75 -32.23 5.62
N ALA A 21 -33.03 -31.68 4.62
CA ALA A 21 -32.55 -32.20 3.32
C ALA A 21 -32.25 -31.00 2.36
N ALA A 22 -31.36 -30.98 1.35
CA ALA A 22 -30.21 -31.81 0.95
C ALA A 22 -29.33 -31.01 -0.08
N LEU A 23 -28.21 -31.58 -0.56
CA LEU A 23 -27.16 -30.97 -1.44
C LEU A 23 -26.67 -32.02 -2.49
N PRO A 24 -25.87 -31.74 -3.57
CA PRO A 24 -24.84 -30.68 -3.79
C PRO A 24 -24.99 -29.95 -5.17
N GLY A 25 -24.00 -29.33 -5.86
CA GLY A 25 -22.52 -29.34 -5.74
C GLY A 25 -21.78 -28.31 -6.63
N ASP A 26 -20.55 -28.63 -7.10
CA ASP A 26 -19.47 -27.65 -7.37
C ASP A 26 -18.53 -27.97 -8.58
N LYS A 27 -17.76 -26.99 -9.11
CA LYS A 27 -16.30 -27.05 -9.49
C LYS A 27 -15.71 -25.82 -10.26
N SER A 28 -14.38 -25.70 -10.23
CA SER A 28 -13.53 -24.49 -10.41
C SER A 28 -12.48 -24.51 -11.56
N CYS A 29 -11.79 -23.38 -11.84
CA CYS A 29 -10.45 -23.31 -12.48
C CYS A 29 -9.69 -21.97 -12.20
N LEU A 30 -8.36 -21.91 -12.42
CA LEU A 30 -7.42 -20.82 -11.99
C LEU A 30 -6.35 -20.44 -13.07
N LEU A 31 -5.76 -19.22 -13.00
CA LEU A 31 -4.55 -18.76 -13.74
C LEU A 31 -3.88 -17.50 -13.07
N GLN A 32 -2.60 -17.19 -13.36
CA GLN A 32 -1.71 -16.25 -12.60
C GLN A 32 -1.29 -14.94 -13.35
N ARG A 33 -0.57 -14.01 -12.67
CA ARG A 33 -0.12 -12.66 -13.15
C ARG A 33 1.25 -12.17 -12.56
N ALA A 34 1.72 -10.96 -12.95
CA ALA A 34 3.12 -10.47 -12.90
C ALA A 34 3.36 -9.07 -12.19
N PRO A 35 4.62 -8.60 -11.95
CA PRO A 35 5.01 -7.53 -10.98
C PRO A 35 5.38 -6.11 -11.57
N PRO A 36 5.73 -5.09 -10.74
CA PRO A 36 6.03 -3.70 -11.16
C PRO A 36 7.53 -3.41 -11.50
N SER A 37 7.90 -2.13 -11.71
CA SER A 37 9.15 -1.68 -12.37
C SER A 37 9.89 -0.50 -11.70
N ALA A 38 11.22 -0.61 -11.57
CA ALA A 38 12.19 0.42 -11.19
C ALA A 38 13.04 0.91 -12.37
N ILE A 39 13.87 1.93 -12.11
CA ILE A 39 14.78 2.57 -13.08
C ILE A 39 16.19 2.49 -12.49
N THR A 40 17.18 2.07 -13.28
CA THR A 40 18.61 2.18 -12.96
C THR A 40 19.24 3.29 -13.80
N SER A 41 20.42 3.77 -13.40
CA SER A 41 21.19 4.72 -14.20
C SER A 41 22.00 3.99 -15.27
N ASP A 42 21.29 3.37 -16.23
CA ASP A 42 21.94 2.96 -17.47
C ASP A 42 22.43 4.23 -18.16
N LEU A 43 23.75 4.40 -18.21
CA LEU A 43 24.47 5.51 -18.86
C LEU A 43 25.51 4.96 -19.85
N SER A 44 25.29 3.74 -20.33
CA SER A 44 26.20 3.00 -21.20
C SER A 44 26.33 3.55 -22.64
N GLY A 45 25.52 4.54 -23.03
CA GLY A 45 25.59 5.23 -24.32
C GLY A 45 26.28 6.60 -24.23
N ASP A 46 27.42 6.77 -24.93
CA ASP A 46 28.33 7.92 -25.16
C ASP A 46 28.74 8.82 -23.96
N ILE A 47 27.83 9.11 -23.03
CA ILE A 47 28.02 10.01 -21.89
C ILE A 47 29.16 9.50 -20.99
N GLY A 48 29.25 8.17 -20.79
CA GLY A 48 30.31 7.51 -20.02
C GLY A 48 31.74 7.72 -20.54
N GLU A 49 31.92 8.23 -21.76
CA GLU A 49 33.24 8.61 -22.30
C GLU A 49 33.59 10.08 -22.06
N SER A 50 32.57 10.91 -21.76
CA SER A 50 32.70 12.36 -21.67
C SER A 50 33.01 12.83 -20.24
N GLN A 51 34.16 13.46 -20.05
CA GLN A 51 34.52 14.09 -18.78
C GLN A 51 33.85 15.45 -18.65
N GLY A 52 33.08 15.66 -17.59
CA GLY A 52 32.25 16.85 -17.48
C GLY A 52 31.33 16.84 -16.26
N THR A 53 30.53 17.89 -16.17
CA THR A 53 29.43 18.01 -15.21
C THR A 53 28.12 17.85 -15.99
N PHE A 54 27.19 17.03 -15.52
CA PHE A 54 25.96 16.71 -16.27
C PHE A 54 24.73 16.86 -15.39
N SER A 55 23.65 17.38 -15.99
CA SER A 55 22.31 17.39 -15.38
C SER A 55 21.61 16.07 -15.70
N ILE A 56 21.63 15.13 -14.76
CA ILE A 56 21.09 13.77 -14.95
C ILE A 56 19.62 13.65 -14.57
N TRP A 57 19.12 14.52 -13.69
CA TRP A 57 17.75 14.49 -13.24
C TRP A 57 17.27 15.87 -12.79
N ARG A 58 16.06 16.22 -13.21
CA ARG A 58 15.31 17.37 -12.71
C ARG A 58 13.86 16.97 -12.50
N TYR A 59 13.28 17.40 -11.38
CA TYR A 59 11.87 17.22 -11.08
C TYR A 59 11.24 18.57 -10.75
N SER A 60 10.22 18.94 -11.53
CA SER A 60 9.56 20.23 -11.43
C SER A 60 8.11 20.15 -11.93
N GLY A 61 7.32 21.19 -11.70
CA GLY A 61 5.93 21.24 -12.17
C GLY A 61 4.89 20.73 -11.16
N VAL A 62 5.30 20.42 -9.94
CA VAL A 62 4.39 20.20 -8.79
C VAL A 62 4.56 21.31 -7.75
N ASP A 63 3.53 21.48 -6.93
CA ASP A 63 3.48 22.49 -5.88
C ASP A 63 3.50 21.84 -4.50
N ALA A 64 4.46 22.24 -3.66
CA ALA A 64 4.36 22.05 -2.22
C ALA A 64 3.31 23.02 -1.63
N ILE A 65 2.62 22.59 -0.57
CA ILE A 65 1.57 23.36 0.11
C ILE A 65 1.92 23.42 1.61
N PRO A 66 2.62 24.47 2.07
CA PRO A 66 3.02 24.62 3.46
C PRO A 66 1.80 24.74 4.40
N ALA A 67 1.89 24.23 5.63
CA ALA A 67 0.72 24.11 6.51
C ALA A 67 0.12 25.46 6.98
N SER A 68 0.95 26.48 7.21
CA SER A 68 0.52 27.83 7.61
C SER A 68 0.26 28.75 6.41
N GLN A 69 0.79 28.45 5.23
CA GLN A 69 0.65 29.28 4.03
C GLN A 69 -0.40 28.74 3.05
N ARG A 70 -1.35 29.57 2.63
CA ARG A 70 -2.26 29.23 1.52
C ARG A 70 -1.60 29.27 0.13
N ASN A 71 -0.38 29.78 0.06
CA ASN A 71 0.35 29.93 -1.19
C ASN A 71 1.05 28.63 -1.52
N LYS A 72 0.88 28.20 -2.77
CA LYS A 72 1.62 27.09 -3.35
C LYS A 72 3.06 27.49 -3.62
N VAL A 73 4.01 26.61 -3.33
CA VAL A 73 5.43 26.80 -3.62
C VAL A 73 5.85 25.79 -4.69
N PRO A 74 6.23 26.21 -5.91
CA PRO A 74 6.63 25.28 -6.96
C PRO A 74 7.91 24.56 -6.56
N VAL A 75 7.91 23.24 -6.69
CA VAL A 75 9.08 22.37 -6.46
C VAL A 75 9.98 22.41 -7.69
N ASP A 76 11.29 22.54 -7.47
CA ASP A 76 12.32 22.39 -8.50
C ASP A 76 13.58 21.76 -7.86
N TRP A 77 13.70 20.45 -7.97
CA TRP A 77 14.90 19.71 -7.55
C TRP A 77 15.73 19.33 -8.77
N GLN A 78 17.04 19.50 -8.67
CA GLN A 78 18.00 19.17 -9.73
C GLN A 78 19.15 18.35 -9.15
N ILE A 79 19.62 17.35 -9.90
CA ILE A 79 20.77 16.51 -9.53
C ILE A 79 21.82 16.61 -10.64
N TYR A 80 23.00 17.03 -10.25
CA TYR A 80 24.19 17.07 -11.09
C TYR A 80 25.19 16.02 -10.66
N THR A 81 25.87 15.44 -11.65
CA THR A 81 26.98 14.50 -11.47
C THR A 81 28.24 15.07 -12.11
N ARG A 82 29.42 14.76 -11.54
CA ARG A 82 30.73 15.05 -12.14
C ARG A 82 31.42 13.73 -12.49
N TYR A 83 31.66 13.50 -13.78
CA TYR A 83 32.45 12.37 -14.26
C TYR A 83 33.93 12.77 -14.44
N SER A 84 34.85 12.00 -13.85
CA SER A 84 36.29 12.15 -14.11
C SER A 84 37.08 10.86 -13.89
N GLY A 85 38.27 10.78 -14.49
CA GLY A 85 39.11 9.58 -14.56
C GLY A 85 39.15 8.92 -15.94
N HIS A 86 39.86 7.81 -16.06
CA HIS A 86 39.69 6.85 -17.14
C HIS A 86 39.52 5.47 -16.48
N PRO A 87 38.36 4.80 -16.66
CA PRO A 87 37.14 5.31 -17.31
C PRO A 87 36.52 6.48 -16.51
N ALA A 88 35.51 7.15 -17.07
CA ALA A 88 34.93 8.33 -16.46
C ALA A 88 33.90 7.94 -15.37
N PHE A 89 34.37 7.83 -14.12
CA PHE A 89 33.50 7.49 -12.99
C PHE A 89 32.83 8.71 -12.35
N THR A 90 31.67 8.51 -11.71
CA THR A 90 31.08 9.54 -10.85
C THR A 90 32.00 9.83 -9.68
N LYS A 91 32.45 11.08 -9.60
CA LYS A 91 33.42 11.58 -8.61
C LYS A 91 32.79 12.62 -7.68
N GLY A 92 31.66 13.18 -8.08
CA GLY A 92 30.83 14.04 -7.23
C GLY A 92 29.37 13.97 -7.64
N LEU A 93 28.48 14.11 -6.66
CA LEU A 93 27.04 14.22 -6.84
C LEU A 93 26.54 15.43 -6.05
N LEU A 94 25.71 16.27 -6.66
CA LEU A 94 25.17 17.50 -6.11
C LEU A 94 23.66 17.55 -6.32
N LEU A 95 22.92 17.56 -5.22
CA LEU A 95 21.47 17.74 -5.19
C LEU A 95 21.18 19.21 -4.82
N VAL A 96 20.36 19.89 -5.61
CA VAL A 96 20.01 21.30 -5.43
C VAL A 96 18.50 21.45 -5.36
N ASP A 97 18.05 22.19 -4.35
CA ASP A 97 16.65 22.57 -4.19
C ASP A 97 16.48 24.06 -4.54
N ASN A 98 15.81 24.32 -5.66
CA ASN A 98 15.49 25.65 -6.17
C ASN A 98 14.01 26.02 -5.96
N SER A 99 13.29 25.26 -5.12
CA SER A 99 11.84 25.40 -4.93
C SER A 99 11.45 26.80 -4.45
N GLY A 100 10.40 27.36 -5.05
CA GLY A 100 10.03 28.76 -4.84
C GLY A 100 10.93 29.79 -5.55
N GLY A 101 11.77 29.35 -6.50
CA GLY A 101 12.57 30.23 -7.37
C GLY A 101 13.84 30.79 -6.72
N LYS A 102 14.34 30.16 -5.66
CA LYS A 102 15.61 30.48 -5.00
C LYS A 102 16.26 29.19 -4.51
N LYS A 103 17.59 29.16 -4.44
CA LYS A 103 18.33 28.06 -3.81
C LYS A 103 17.96 27.97 -2.33
N ARG A 104 17.16 26.96 -1.95
CA ARG A 104 16.76 26.69 -0.57
C ARG A 104 17.82 25.88 0.17
N GLN A 105 18.25 24.77 -0.42
CA GLN A 105 19.36 23.97 0.10
C GLN A 105 20.14 23.29 -1.03
N ALA A 106 21.38 22.92 -0.73
CA ALA A 106 22.16 21.99 -1.52
C ALA A 106 22.75 20.89 -0.63
N LEU A 107 22.95 19.71 -1.21
CA LEU A 107 23.50 18.52 -0.57
C LEU A 107 24.47 17.87 -1.55
N GLU A 108 25.74 17.72 -1.18
CA GLU A 108 26.78 17.13 -2.04
C GLU A 108 27.56 16.01 -1.35
N ILE A 109 28.06 15.08 -2.15
CA ILE A 109 29.04 14.07 -1.76
C ILE A 109 30.10 13.97 -2.85
N THR A 110 31.35 13.72 -2.45
CA THR A 110 32.45 13.47 -3.38
C THR A 110 33.11 12.13 -3.08
N ALA A 111 33.69 11.53 -4.13
CA ALA A 111 34.55 10.37 -3.99
C ALA A 111 35.81 10.66 -3.16
N GLN A 112 36.17 11.92 -2.86
CA GLN A 112 37.36 12.25 -2.05
C GLN A 112 37.33 11.57 -0.67
N ASP A 113 36.19 11.65 0.01
CA ASP A 113 36.02 11.17 1.39
C ASP A 113 34.67 10.48 1.67
N CYS A 114 33.76 10.45 0.70
CA CYS A 114 32.40 9.91 0.85
C CYS A 114 31.61 10.54 2.01
N GLN A 115 31.84 11.83 2.28
CA GLN A 115 31.12 12.57 3.31
C GLN A 115 30.08 13.52 2.70
N TRP A 116 28.83 13.31 3.07
CA TRP A 116 27.73 14.23 2.79
C TRP A 116 27.96 15.58 3.46
N ARG A 117 27.94 16.65 2.66
CA ARG A 117 27.99 18.05 3.07
C ARG A 117 26.69 18.73 2.64
N ALA A 118 26.16 19.62 3.45
CA ALA A 118 24.98 20.40 3.12
C ALA A 118 25.17 21.90 3.34
N GLN A 119 24.46 22.68 2.52
CA GLN A 119 24.31 24.12 2.63
C GLN A 119 22.81 24.44 2.74
N LYS A 120 22.42 25.20 3.76
CA LYS A 120 21.04 25.63 4.03
C LYS A 120 20.94 27.13 3.76
N GLY A 121 20.30 27.53 2.66
CA GLY A 121 20.33 28.90 2.14
C GLY A 121 21.77 29.36 1.87
N ASP A 122 22.11 30.57 2.31
CA ASP A 122 23.45 31.16 2.16
C ASP A 122 24.43 30.79 3.31
N GLN A 123 24.13 29.76 4.11
CA GLN A 123 25.00 29.31 5.20
C GLN A 123 26.29 28.65 4.70
N GLU A 124 27.28 28.49 5.57
CA GLU A 124 28.48 27.70 5.26
C GLU A 124 28.15 26.20 5.08
N TRP A 125 28.99 25.50 4.31
CA TRP A 125 28.87 24.06 4.13
C TRP A 125 29.19 23.31 5.44
N THR A 126 28.29 22.42 5.83
CA THR A 126 28.40 21.64 7.08
C THR A 126 28.32 20.14 6.82
N LEU A 127 29.02 19.35 7.64
CA LEU A 127 28.98 17.89 7.56
C LEU A 127 27.63 17.35 8.06
N VAL A 128 26.94 16.57 7.23
CA VAL A 128 25.59 16.08 7.52
C VAL A 128 25.65 14.86 8.45
N LYS A 129 24.89 14.93 9.55
CA LYS A 129 24.75 13.82 10.51
C LYS A 129 23.75 12.80 10.00
N ASP A 130 23.86 11.56 10.47
CA ASP A 130 22.87 10.54 10.14
C ASP A 130 21.47 10.93 10.66
N GLY A 131 20.44 10.62 9.86
CA GLY A 131 19.05 10.98 10.13
C GLY A 131 18.72 12.47 10.03
N GLU A 132 19.66 13.32 9.62
CA GLU A 132 19.43 14.77 9.54
C GLU A 132 18.50 15.12 8.36
N SER A 133 17.42 15.84 8.67
CA SER A 133 16.58 16.50 7.66
C SER A 133 17.17 17.86 7.28
N LEU A 134 17.42 18.03 5.98
CA LEU A 134 17.95 19.24 5.38
C LEU A 134 16.80 20.00 4.74
N SER A 135 16.21 20.92 5.49
CA SER A 135 15.18 21.84 5.01
C SER A 135 15.41 23.25 5.54
N VAL A 136 15.21 24.24 4.67
CA VAL A 136 15.07 25.65 5.05
C VAL A 136 13.57 25.94 5.16
N PRO A 137 13.06 26.23 6.38
CA PRO A 137 11.64 26.49 6.58
C PRO A 137 11.21 27.81 5.93
N ASP A 138 9.95 27.89 5.52
CA ASP A 138 9.32 29.11 5.00
C ASP A 138 8.49 29.76 6.10
N GLY A 139 9.15 30.62 6.89
CA GLY A 139 8.63 31.04 8.19
C GLY A 139 8.72 29.88 9.19
N ASN A 140 7.58 29.32 9.58
CA ASN A 140 7.51 28.18 10.51
C ASN A 140 7.28 26.82 9.82
N ASP A 141 7.01 26.82 8.50
CA ASP A 141 6.62 25.60 7.79
C ASP A 141 7.79 24.90 7.11
N TYR A 142 7.73 23.57 7.10
CA TYR A 142 8.45 22.74 6.15
C TYR A 142 7.82 22.87 4.75
N VAL A 143 8.64 22.84 3.69
CA VAL A 143 8.19 22.97 2.28
C VAL A 143 8.77 21.86 1.42
N THR A 144 10.10 21.78 1.39
CA THR A 144 10.87 20.74 0.71
C THR A 144 12.13 20.46 1.51
N GLY A 145 12.66 19.24 1.38
CA GLY A 145 13.89 18.86 2.07
C GLY A 145 14.49 17.55 1.58
N PHE A 146 15.76 17.37 1.94
CA PHE A 146 16.49 16.12 1.75
C PHE A 146 16.66 15.43 3.09
N ILE A 147 16.15 14.21 3.24
CA ILE A 147 16.31 13.40 4.45
C ILE A 147 17.37 12.34 4.17
N MET A 148 18.57 12.53 4.69
CA MET A 148 19.71 11.64 4.46
C MET A 148 19.82 10.63 5.60
N THR A 149 19.98 9.36 5.25
CA THR A 149 20.18 8.23 6.17
C THR A 149 21.39 7.43 5.71
N LYS A 150 22.30 7.12 6.64
CA LYS A 150 23.45 6.25 6.44
C LYS A 150 23.06 4.84 6.88
N LYS A 151 23.47 3.81 6.14
CA LYS A 151 23.25 2.44 6.59
C LYS A 151 24.42 2.01 7.46
N ASP A 152 24.24 2.11 8.78
CA ASP A 152 25.17 1.59 9.78
C ASP A 152 25.19 0.05 9.73
N GLY A 153 26.09 -0.51 8.93
CA GLY A 153 26.19 -1.95 8.69
C GLY A 153 27.59 -2.40 8.25
N ARG A 154 27.67 -3.61 7.68
CA ARG A 154 28.93 -4.15 7.10
C ARG A 154 29.42 -3.33 5.90
N LEU A 155 28.51 -2.61 5.23
CA LEU A 155 28.67 -1.98 3.93
C LEU A 155 28.93 -0.48 4.13
N LYS A 156 30.20 -0.13 4.38
CA LYS A 156 30.61 1.25 4.66
C LYS A 156 30.53 2.11 3.39
N GLY A 157 29.86 3.26 3.50
CA GLY A 157 29.70 4.21 2.40
C GLY A 157 28.33 4.15 1.73
N GLN A 158 27.41 3.31 2.21
CA GLN A 158 26.02 3.33 1.81
C GLN A 158 25.24 4.48 2.44
N SER A 159 24.40 5.13 1.64
CA SER A 159 23.42 6.09 2.15
C SER A 159 22.21 6.24 1.22
N ASN A 160 21.09 6.60 1.82
CA ASN A 160 19.80 6.81 1.16
C ASN A 160 19.35 8.24 1.43
N VAL A 161 19.07 9.02 0.38
CA VAL A 161 18.54 10.38 0.44
C VAL A 161 17.11 10.38 -0.08
N ARG A 162 16.15 10.73 0.78
CA ARG A 162 14.75 10.91 0.39
C ARG A 162 14.50 12.38 0.05
N LEU A 163 13.97 12.63 -1.14
CA LEU A 163 13.53 13.94 -1.59
C LEU A 163 12.06 14.07 -1.20
N ASN A 164 11.78 14.95 -0.23
CA ASN A 164 10.49 15.03 0.43
C ASN A 164 9.89 16.44 0.32
N MET A 165 8.58 16.53 0.09
CA MET A 165 7.85 17.80 0.02
C MET A 165 6.64 17.82 0.96
N GLN A 166 6.27 19.01 1.41
CA GLN A 166 5.05 19.23 2.19
C GLN A 166 3.84 19.26 1.25
N MET A 167 2.95 18.29 1.39
CA MET A 167 1.59 18.37 0.87
C MET A 167 0.68 19.02 1.91
N LYS A 168 -0.51 19.45 1.49
CA LYS A 168 -1.45 20.25 2.30
C LYS A 168 -1.65 19.75 3.73
N ASP A 169 -1.69 18.42 3.93
CA ASP A 169 -2.02 17.80 5.21
C ASP A 169 -0.93 16.81 5.71
N PHE A 170 0.15 16.55 4.94
CA PHE A 170 1.21 15.58 5.28
C PHE A 170 2.50 15.81 4.47
N ALA A 171 3.64 15.32 4.97
CA ALA A 171 4.89 15.29 4.23
C ALA A 171 4.98 14.03 3.34
N GLN A 172 5.43 14.18 2.09
CA GLN A 172 5.44 13.14 1.07
C GLN A 172 6.84 12.93 0.49
N ASP A 173 7.34 11.70 0.53
CA ASP A 173 8.54 11.30 -0.21
C ASP A 173 8.18 11.19 -1.71
N ALA A 174 8.89 11.93 -2.56
CA ALA A 174 8.69 11.94 -4.01
C ALA A 174 9.63 10.96 -4.71
N ALA A 175 10.90 10.96 -4.27
CA ALA A 175 11.97 10.13 -4.81
C ALA A 175 12.91 9.66 -3.71
N LEU A 176 13.53 8.50 -3.95
CA LEU A 176 14.59 7.93 -3.15
C LEU A 176 15.84 7.78 -4.03
N LEU A 177 16.91 8.46 -3.64
CA LEU A 177 18.26 8.24 -4.15
C LEU A 177 18.98 7.29 -3.19
N SER A 178 19.43 6.13 -3.69
CA SER A 178 20.26 5.17 -2.95
C SER A 178 21.66 5.19 -3.55
N LEU A 179 22.71 5.16 -2.74
CA LEU A 179 24.09 5.24 -3.22
C LEU A 179 25.07 4.42 -2.40
N ALA A 180 26.13 3.97 -3.07
CA ALA A 180 27.34 3.43 -2.50
C ALA A 180 28.53 4.31 -2.92
N CYS A 181 29.42 4.63 -1.98
CA CYS A 181 30.60 5.46 -2.26
C CYS A 181 31.87 4.82 -1.69
N ARG A 182 32.94 4.83 -2.48
CA ARG A 182 34.27 4.33 -2.09
C ARG A 182 35.31 5.46 -2.13
N PRO A 183 35.93 5.83 -0.99
CA PRO A 183 36.88 6.93 -0.93
C PRO A 183 38.06 6.76 -1.90
N LYS A 184 38.39 7.84 -2.61
CA LYS A 184 39.38 7.98 -3.69
C LYS A 184 39.12 7.13 -4.95
N GLN A 185 37.98 6.45 -5.02
CA GLN A 185 37.57 5.66 -6.18
C GLN A 185 36.43 6.38 -6.90
N HIS A 186 35.18 6.00 -6.61
CA HIS A 186 33.98 6.52 -7.25
C HIS A 186 32.72 6.37 -6.38
N ILE A 187 31.62 6.92 -6.88
CA ILE A 187 30.27 6.81 -6.36
C ILE A 187 29.46 5.99 -7.38
N ASN A 188 28.60 5.09 -6.92
CA ASN A 188 27.54 4.50 -7.72
C ASN A 188 26.19 4.81 -7.03
N PHE A 189 25.13 5.06 -7.80
CA PHE A 189 23.84 5.48 -7.25
C PHE A 189 22.66 5.06 -8.14
N GLN A 190 21.50 4.84 -7.52
CA GLN A 190 20.23 4.55 -8.18
C GLN A 190 19.16 5.51 -7.69
N MET A 191 18.23 5.92 -8.57
CA MET A 191 17.11 6.78 -8.21
C MET A 191 15.76 6.09 -8.51
N ALA A 192 14.88 6.05 -7.51
CA ALA A 192 13.55 5.44 -7.61
C ALA A 192 12.46 6.45 -7.23
N MET A 193 11.47 6.63 -8.11
CA MET A 193 10.28 7.43 -7.81
C MET A 193 9.31 6.67 -6.91
N GLN A 194 8.82 7.34 -5.87
CA GLN A 194 7.82 6.77 -4.94
C GLN A 194 6.38 6.88 -5.47
N GLN A 195 6.18 7.66 -6.55
CA GLN A 195 4.88 7.95 -7.15
C GLN A 195 4.94 7.70 -8.65
N ARG A 196 4.05 6.86 -9.19
CA ARG A 196 3.95 6.63 -10.66
C ARG A 196 3.79 7.94 -11.43
N HIS A 197 2.84 8.79 -11.05
CA HIS A 197 2.62 10.10 -11.70
C HIS A 197 3.80 11.08 -11.57
N GLY A 198 4.81 10.76 -10.76
CA GLY A 198 6.05 11.54 -10.68
C GLY A 198 6.95 11.36 -11.91
N SER A 199 6.84 10.26 -12.66
CA SER A 199 7.68 9.99 -13.84
C SER A 199 7.57 11.05 -14.91
N ASP A 200 6.35 11.50 -15.18
CA ASP A 200 5.99 12.36 -16.32
C ASP A 200 6.46 13.81 -16.13
N LEU A 201 6.94 14.12 -14.92
CA LEU A 201 7.45 15.41 -14.46
C LEU A 201 8.98 15.45 -14.38
N MET A 202 9.63 14.33 -14.71
CA MET A 202 11.09 14.21 -14.71
C MET A 202 11.69 14.63 -16.05
N GLN A 203 12.88 15.23 -15.99
CA GLN A 203 13.68 15.63 -17.14
C GLN A 203 15.13 15.18 -16.92
N GLY A 204 15.86 14.97 -18.02
CA GLY A 204 17.25 14.49 -18.00
C GLY A 204 17.36 12.96 -18.15
N ALA A 205 18.60 12.47 -18.14
CA ALA A 205 18.97 11.09 -18.45
C ALA A 205 18.23 10.00 -17.63
N LEU A 206 17.78 10.30 -16.41
CA LEU A 206 17.06 9.35 -15.55
C LEU A 206 15.53 9.37 -15.71
N ALA A 207 15.01 10.02 -16.75
CA ALA A 207 13.57 10.01 -17.07
C ALA A 207 13.16 8.70 -17.79
N PRO A 208 12.12 7.98 -17.33
CA PRO A 208 11.67 6.76 -17.98
C PRO A 208 11.04 7.08 -19.34
N ARG A 209 11.61 6.53 -20.42
CA ARG A 209 10.99 6.59 -21.74
C ARG A 209 9.73 5.69 -21.77
N MET A 210 8.55 6.30 -21.85
CA MET A 210 7.33 5.59 -22.24
C MET A 210 7.42 5.16 -23.71
N SER A 211 7.94 3.96 -23.96
CA SER A 211 7.82 3.32 -25.28
C SER A 211 6.35 2.98 -25.55
N PHE A 212 5.77 3.55 -26.60
CA PHE A 212 4.41 3.26 -27.05
C PHE A 212 4.22 1.76 -27.30
N ILE A 213 3.36 1.10 -26.50
CA ILE A 213 2.80 -0.21 -26.84
C ILE A 213 1.61 0.03 -27.77
N GLU A 214 1.87 0.22 -29.06
CA GLU A 214 0.83 0.06 -30.08
C GLU A 214 0.59 -1.44 -30.33
N ALA A 215 -0.68 -1.84 -30.24
CA ALA A 215 -1.07 -3.23 -30.36
C ALA A 215 -1.00 -3.72 -31.81
N SER A 216 -0.24 -4.78 -32.06
CA SER A 216 -0.49 -5.65 -33.22
C SER A 216 -0.11 -7.10 -32.91
N ALA A 217 -1.01 -8.02 -33.27
CA ALA A 217 -0.83 -9.44 -33.04
C ALA A 217 -0.26 -10.11 -34.30
N SER A 218 0.91 -10.75 -34.20
CA SER A 218 1.26 -11.90 -35.03
C SER A 218 2.40 -12.73 -34.43
N PHE A 219 2.39 -14.03 -34.71
CA PHE A 219 3.45 -14.97 -34.38
C PHE A 219 4.73 -14.66 -35.20
N VAL A 220 5.88 -14.56 -34.53
CA VAL A 220 7.22 -15.12 -34.87
C VAL A 220 8.18 -14.72 -33.72
N GLU A 221 9.29 -15.45 -33.55
CA GLU A 221 10.19 -15.42 -32.38
C GLU A 221 10.76 -14.03 -32.03
N PRO A 222 10.93 -13.70 -30.73
CA PRO A 222 11.58 -12.46 -30.31
C PRO A 222 13.12 -12.60 -30.36
N SER A 223 13.75 -11.93 -31.32
CA SER A 223 15.16 -11.57 -31.24
C SER A 223 15.37 -10.55 -30.12
N PHE A 224 16.44 -10.68 -29.34
CA PHE A 224 16.81 -9.71 -28.31
C PHE A 224 17.02 -8.32 -28.92
N VAL A 225 16.33 -7.31 -28.37
CA VAL A 225 16.65 -5.90 -28.53
C VAL A 225 16.97 -5.35 -27.15
N ALA A 226 18.26 -5.14 -26.88
CA ALA A 226 18.67 -4.32 -25.75
C ALA A 226 18.27 -2.87 -26.06
N SER A 227 17.67 -2.18 -25.10
CA SER A 227 17.34 -0.77 -25.21
C SER A 227 18.62 0.06 -25.06
N SER A 228 19.23 0.45 -26.18
CA SER A 228 20.27 1.47 -26.17
C SER A 228 19.69 2.80 -25.73
N ILE A 229 20.36 3.47 -24.80
CA ILE A 229 20.18 4.90 -24.56
C ILE A 229 20.54 5.65 -25.86
N ASP A 230 19.63 6.47 -26.40
CA ASP A 230 20.10 7.58 -27.23
C ASP A 230 20.72 8.61 -26.28
N SER A 231 21.99 8.90 -26.47
CA SER A 231 22.86 9.70 -25.59
C SER A 231 22.48 11.19 -25.46
N ASP A 232 21.43 11.63 -26.16
CA ASP A 232 21.05 13.04 -26.32
C ASP A 232 20.39 13.70 -25.09
N ASP A 233 19.92 12.94 -24.09
CA ASP A 233 19.10 13.47 -22.98
C ASP A 233 19.91 13.90 -21.72
N ALA A 234 21.21 13.58 -21.65
CA ALA A 234 22.09 14.09 -20.58
C ALA A 234 22.73 15.42 -20.97
N VAL A 235 22.20 16.54 -20.45
CA VAL A 235 22.73 17.86 -20.81
C VAL A 235 24.06 18.11 -20.10
N GLU A 236 25.16 18.21 -20.87
CA GLU A 236 26.47 18.71 -20.40
C GLU A 236 26.31 20.15 -19.89
N VAL A 237 26.67 20.37 -18.64
CA VAL A 237 26.57 21.66 -17.96
C VAL A 237 27.95 22.29 -17.87
N LYS A 238 28.16 23.34 -18.65
CA LYS A 238 29.46 24.05 -18.77
C LYS A 238 29.79 24.98 -17.60
N SER A 239 28.84 25.16 -16.68
CA SER A 239 29.04 25.95 -15.45
C SER A 239 29.99 25.25 -14.47
N HIS A 240 30.69 26.04 -13.68
CA HIS A 240 31.53 25.53 -12.60
C HIS A 240 30.67 24.92 -11.48
N TRP A 241 31.24 23.95 -10.74
CA TRP A 241 30.53 23.25 -9.66
C TRP A 241 29.95 24.21 -8.60
N GLU A 242 30.67 25.29 -8.30
CA GLU A 242 30.24 26.35 -7.37
C GLU A 242 29.07 27.18 -7.91
N GLU A 243 29.00 27.42 -9.23
CA GLU A 243 27.90 28.15 -9.90
C GLU A 243 26.60 27.34 -9.90
N LEU A 244 26.73 26.00 -9.99
CA LEU A 244 25.62 25.06 -9.79
C LEU A 244 25.23 24.93 -8.31
N GLY A 245 26.00 25.55 -7.42
CA GLY A 245 25.72 25.59 -6.00
C GLY A 245 26.32 24.43 -5.19
N GLY A 246 27.37 23.78 -5.67
CA GLY A 246 28.26 22.92 -4.89
C GLY A 246 29.34 23.71 -4.13
N SER A 247 30.25 23.02 -3.43
CA SER A 247 31.28 23.67 -2.62
C SER A 247 32.60 23.92 -3.36
N ALA A 248 33.33 24.94 -2.91
CA ALA A 248 34.72 25.19 -3.29
C ALA A 248 35.66 24.00 -2.99
N GLN A 249 35.37 23.22 -1.93
CA GLN A 249 36.15 22.04 -1.59
C GLN A 249 35.99 20.95 -2.65
N ALA A 250 34.75 20.68 -3.08
CA ALA A 250 34.47 19.74 -4.15
C ALA A 250 35.05 20.21 -5.50
N ALA A 251 34.90 21.50 -5.83
CA ALA A 251 35.51 22.09 -7.02
C ALA A 251 37.04 21.90 -7.06
N ALA A 252 37.74 22.17 -5.94
CA ALA A 252 39.17 21.96 -5.82
C ALA A 252 39.58 20.48 -5.93
N TYR A 253 38.75 19.55 -5.42
CA TYR A 253 38.96 18.11 -5.60
C TYR A 253 38.92 17.71 -7.08
N PHE A 254 37.94 18.19 -7.85
CA PHE A 254 37.85 17.86 -9.28
C PHE A 254 39.01 18.44 -10.10
N GLN A 255 39.45 19.67 -9.79
CA GLN A 255 40.64 20.27 -10.41
C GLN A 255 41.91 19.45 -10.14
N MET A 256 42.04 18.87 -8.94
CA MET A 256 43.16 18.01 -8.57
C MET A 256 43.15 16.68 -9.35
N GLU A 257 41.99 16.02 -9.49
CA GLU A 257 41.84 14.79 -10.28
C GLU A 257 42.17 15.04 -11.77
N GLU A 258 41.74 16.17 -12.32
CA GLU A 258 42.02 16.59 -13.70
C GLU A 258 43.53 16.85 -13.92
N ALA A 259 44.18 17.56 -12.98
CA ALA A 259 45.63 17.77 -13.01
C ALA A 259 46.43 16.46 -12.88
N GLN A 260 45.98 15.52 -12.03
CA GLN A 260 46.61 14.20 -11.90
C GLN A 260 46.49 13.39 -13.19
N LYS A 261 45.34 13.41 -13.88
CA LYS A 261 45.17 12.77 -15.20
C LYS A 261 46.12 13.35 -16.23
N ILE A 262 46.25 14.68 -16.30
CA ILE A 262 47.19 15.35 -17.22
C ILE A 262 48.64 14.90 -16.95
N SER A 263 49.04 14.85 -15.68
CA SER A 263 50.38 14.39 -15.29
C SER A 263 50.63 12.92 -15.64
N LEU A 264 49.63 12.04 -15.50
CA LEU A 264 49.74 10.62 -15.88
C LEU A 264 49.94 10.47 -17.38
N LEU A 265 49.12 11.14 -18.20
CA LEU A 265 49.22 11.11 -19.67
C LEU A 265 50.56 11.65 -20.18
N GLN A 266 51.12 12.67 -19.52
CA GLN A 266 52.46 13.19 -19.82
C GLN A 266 53.57 12.18 -19.45
N SER A 267 53.38 11.39 -18.38
CA SER A 267 54.37 10.38 -17.96
C SER A 267 54.36 9.09 -18.80
N SER A 268 53.18 8.68 -19.29
CA SER A 268 53.02 7.42 -20.04
C SER A 268 53.35 7.53 -21.52
N SER A 269 53.28 8.74 -22.10
CA SER A 269 53.37 8.93 -23.55
C SER A 269 54.78 8.86 -24.12
N GLY A 270 55.84 9.17 -23.34
CA GLY A 270 57.25 8.93 -23.72
C GLY A 270 57.75 9.60 -25.02
N TRP A 271 56.93 10.47 -25.61
CA TRP A 271 57.13 11.12 -26.91
C TRP A 271 57.08 12.63 -26.72
N ASP A 272 57.94 13.38 -27.42
CA ASP A 272 57.90 14.84 -27.45
C ASP A 272 56.67 15.34 -28.23
N VAL A 273 55.52 15.43 -27.55
CA VAL A 273 54.28 15.93 -28.15
C VAL A 273 54.29 17.46 -28.20
N ASN A 274 54.49 18.01 -29.40
CA ASN A 274 54.28 19.44 -29.66
C ASN A 274 52.84 19.84 -29.28
N HIS A 275 52.69 21.00 -28.63
CA HIS A 275 51.44 21.44 -27.99
C HIS A 275 50.18 21.52 -28.88
N SER A 276 50.28 21.47 -30.21
CA SER A 276 49.14 21.57 -31.12
C SER A 276 48.21 20.35 -31.12
N ASP A 277 48.72 19.15 -30.83
CA ASP A 277 48.00 17.89 -31.12
C ASP A 277 47.32 17.26 -29.89
N SER A 278 47.40 17.93 -28.72
CA SER A 278 46.79 17.48 -27.46
C SER A 278 45.27 17.24 -27.55
N LYS A 279 44.57 17.94 -28.45
CA LYS A 279 43.14 17.72 -28.72
C LYS A 279 42.82 16.43 -29.46
N GLN A 280 43.74 15.87 -30.25
CA GLN A 280 43.54 14.60 -30.96
C GLN A 280 43.85 13.39 -30.07
N LEU A 281 44.86 13.48 -29.19
CA LEU A 281 45.15 12.38 -28.26
C LEU A 281 44.05 12.19 -27.21
N ALA A 282 43.34 13.26 -26.83
CA ALA A 282 42.17 13.18 -25.97
C ALA A 282 40.96 12.51 -26.63
N THR A 283 40.90 12.44 -27.97
CA THR A 283 39.81 11.77 -28.72
C THR A 283 40.13 10.31 -29.08
N SER A 284 41.39 9.85 -29.02
CA SER A 284 41.74 8.45 -29.36
C SER A 284 41.67 7.46 -28.19
N PHE A 285 41.21 7.91 -27.01
CA PHE A 285 40.89 7.07 -25.86
C PHE A 285 39.38 6.97 -25.60
N ALA A 286 38.57 7.66 -26.41
CA ALA A 286 37.15 7.35 -26.57
C ALA A 286 37.02 6.10 -27.45
N ALA A 287 36.07 5.22 -27.14
CA ALA A 287 35.71 4.01 -27.88
C ALA A 287 36.84 3.00 -28.14
N THR A 288 37.46 2.48 -27.06
CA THR A 288 37.78 1.05 -27.07
C THR A 288 36.66 0.33 -26.32
N SER A 289 35.63 -0.08 -27.06
CA SER A 289 34.63 -1.01 -26.53
C SER A 289 35.35 -2.25 -26.02
N CYS A 290 34.93 -2.75 -24.85
CA CYS A 290 35.45 -4.01 -24.33
C CYS A 290 35.50 -5.12 -25.38
N SER A 291 36.57 -5.91 -25.35
CA SER A 291 36.60 -7.19 -26.04
C SER A 291 35.54 -8.14 -25.47
N GLU A 292 35.12 -9.13 -26.25
CA GLU A 292 34.20 -10.19 -25.79
C GLU A 292 34.78 -10.95 -24.58
N GLU A 293 36.12 -11.06 -24.49
CA GLU A 293 36.83 -11.70 -23.37
C GLU A 293 36.71 -10.86 -22.07
N GLU A 294 36.92 -9.55 -22.15
CA GLU A 294 36.74 -8.62 -21.02
C GLU A 294 35.27 -8.54 -20.58
N GLN A 295 34.33 -8.55 -21.52
CA GLN A 295 32.90 -8.53 -21.20
C GLN A 295 32.46 -9.82 -20.50
N GLU A 296 32.99 -10.99 -20.88
CA GLU A 296 32.70 -12.25 -20.20
C GLU A 296 33.37 -12.31 -18.80
N GLU A 297 34.58 -11.77 -18.63
CA GLU A 297 35.20 -11.63 -17.31
C GLU A 297 34.42 -10.66 -16.40
N ALA A 298 33.90 -9.56 -16.95
CA ALA A 298 32.99 -8.65 -16.25
C ALA A 298 31.67 -9.34 -15.86
N ARG A 299 31.05 -10.10 -16.78
CA ARG A 299 29.84 -10.91 -16.50
C ARG A 299 30.07 -11.92 -15.39
N LYS A 300 31.22 -12.59 -15.37
CA LYS A 300 31.61 -13.52 -14.32
C LYS A 300 31.82 -12.81 -12.97
N THR A 301 32.45 -11.64 -12.97
CA THR A 301 32.68 -10.81 -11.78
C THR A 301 31.36 -10.31 -11.21
N CYS A 302 30.49 -9.72 -12.02
CA CYS A 302 29.15 -9.32 -11.59
C CYS A 302 28.29 -10.50 -11.13
N SER A 303 28.42 -11.68 -11.74
CA SER A 303 27.64 -12.87 -11.34
C SER A 303 28.07 -13.43 -9.98
N LYS A 304 29.30 -13.14 -9.53
CA LYS A 304 29.79 -13.50 -8.20
C LYS A 304 29.04 -12.73 -7.09
N HIS A 305 28.66 -11.49 -7.38
CA HIS A 305 28.07 -10.53 -6.43
C HIS A 305 26.54 -10.42 -6.58
N LEU A 306 26.04 -10.39 -7.81
CA LEU A 306 24.61 -10.25 -8.16
C LEU A 306 23.92 -11.60 -8.46
N GLY A 307 24.56 -12.73 -8.15
CA GLY A 307 24.06 -14.08 -8.44
C GLY A 307 24.01 -14.44 -9.94
N SER A 308 23.44 -15.60 -10.26
CA SER A 308 23.37 -16.12 -11.65
C SER A 308 22.03 -15.80 -12.33
N LYS A 309 22.04 -15.50 -13.64
CA LYS A 309 20.88 -15.04 -14.46
C LYS A 309 19.57 -15.85 -14.39
N LYS A 310 19.53 -17.06 -13.82
CA LYS A 310 18.44 -18.03 -14.03
C LYS A 310 17.02 -17.59 -13.63
N ASN A 311 16.85 -16.60 -12.76
CA ASN A 311 15.54 -16.15 -12.26
C ASN A 311 15.43 -14.62 -12.10
N ARG A 312 16.25 -13.81 -12.80
CA ARG A 312 16.22 -12.36 -12.60
C ARG A 312 14.93 -11.71 -13.12
N ASN A 313 14.45 -10.72 -12.38
CA ASN A 313 13.46 -9.77 -12.89
C ASN A 313 14.14 -8.71 -13.80
N SER A 314 13.35 -7.86 -14.45
CA SER A 314 13.86 -6.86 -15.40
C SER A 314 14.76 -5.79 -14.77
N GLU A 315 14.57 -5.46 -13.50
CA GLU A 315 15.36 -4.47 -12.76
C GLU A 315 16.73 -5.04 -12.37
N GLU A 316 16.73 -6.29 -11.88
CA GLU A 316 17.95 -7.04 -11.53
C GLU A 316 18.83 -7.30 -12.75
N GLU A 317 18.23 -7.51 -13.93
CA GLU A 317 18.98 -7.68 -15.17
C GLU A 317 19.56 -6.35 -15.68
N ALA A 318 18.81 -5.23 -15.60
CA ALA A 318 19.35 -3.90 -15.90
C ALA A 318 20.56 -3.56 -15.01
N MET A 319 20.40 -3.68 -13.69
CA MET A 319 21.49 -3.47 -12.73
C MET A 319 22.69 -4.41 -12.95
N PHE A 320 22.47 -5.60 -13.50
CA PHE A 320 23.54 -6.51 -13.86
C PHE A 320 24.30 -6.07 -15.12
N GLU A 321 23.61 -5.63 -16.17
CA GLU A 321 24.29 -5.11 -17.36
C GLU A 321 25.01 -3.78 -17.05
N ASP A 322 24.46 -2.93 -16.18
CA ASP A 322 25.14 -1.74 -15.61
C ASP A 322 26.46 -2.14 -14.89
N CYS A 323 26.39 -3.14 -14.00
CA CYS A 323 27.57 -3.70 -13.34
C CYS A 323 28.61 -4.21 -14.37
N VAL A 324 28.15 -4.94 -15.39
CA VAL A 324 29.03 -5.48 -16.43
C VAL A 324 29.73 -4.35 -17.16
N PHE A 325 29.02 -3.28 -17.52
CA PHE A 325 29.59 -2.10 -18.14
C PHE A 325 30.68 -1.46 -17.25
N ASP A 326 30.39 -1.19 -15.97
CA ASP A 326 31.34 -0.57 -15.04
C ASP A 326 32.61 -1.43 -14.85
N VAL A 327 32.45 -2.72 -14.53
CA VAL A 327 33.58 -3.63 -14.31
C VAL A 327 34.45 -3.70 -15.57
N CYS A 328 33.82 -3.83 -16.73
CA CYS A 328 34.50 -4.03 -18.01
C CYS A 328 35.34 -2.81 -18.43
N HIS A 329 34.84 -1.59 -18.20
CA HIS A 329 35.60 -0.37 -18.50
C HIS A 329 36.74 -0.08 -17.49
N GLY A 330 36.97 -0.95 -16.51
CA GLY A 330 38.14 -0.89 -15.63
C GLY A 330 37.83 -0.53 -14.17
N ALA A 331 36.57 -0.57 -13.73
CA ALA A 331 36.23 -0.42 -12.31
C ALA A 331 36.68 -1.61 -11.46
N GLY A 332 36.83 -2.78 -12.10
CA GLY A 332 37.17 -4.02 -11.45
C GLY A 332 36.12 -4.46 -10.42
N GLU A 333 36.51 -5.39 -9.56
CA GLU A 333 35.64 -6.04 -8.59
C GLU A 333 34.90 -5.07 -7.65
N THR A 334 35.45 -3.87 -7.39
CA THR A 334 34.82 -2.89 -6.50
C THR A 334 33.52 -2.29 -7.06
N ALA A 335 33.34 -2.23 -8.38
CA ALA A 335 32.03 -1.88 -8.94
C ALA A 335 31.00 -2.99 -8.74
N ALA A 336 31.40 -4.26 -8.86
CA ALA A 336 30.51 -5.40 -8.60
C ALA A 336 30.09 -5.47 -7.12
N GLU A 337 31.02 -5.21 -6.19
CA GLU A 337 30.68 -5.01 -4.78
C GLU A 337 29.70 -3.85 -4.58
N MET A 338 29.90 -2.71 -5.26
CA MET A 338 29.00 -1.56 -5.15
C MET A 338 27.62 -1.79 -5.79
N ALA A 339 27.53 -2.59 -6.86
CA ALA A 339 26.27 -2.99 -7.46
C ALA A 339 25.49 -3.95 -6.54
N GLU A 340 26.15 -4.94 -5.93
CA GLU A 340 25.54 -5.78 -4.89
C GLU A 340 25.09 -4.94 -3.69
N GLU A 341 25.94 -4.01 -3.24
CA GLU A 341 25.58 -3.03 -2.24
C GLU A 341 24.33 -2.24 -2.64
N LEU A 342 24.25 -1.75 -3.88
CA LEU A 342 23.10 -0.99 -4.37
C LEU A 342 21.82 -1.84 -4.40
N MET A 343 21.89 -3.06 -4.94
CA MET A 343 20.79 -4.03 -4.97
C MET A 343 20.25 -4.32 -3.56
N MET A 344 21.15 -4.46 -2.59
CA MET A 344 20.81 -4.62 -1.16
C MET A 344 20.37 -3.29 -0.49
N SER A 345 20.70 -2.13 -1.08
CA SER A 345 20.50 -0.81 -0.47
C SER A 345 19.26 -0.05 -0.90
N GLY A 346 18.68 -0.37 -2.07
CA GLY A 346 17.58 0.36 -2.68
C GLY A 346 16.32 0.41 -1.82
N PRO A 347 15.16 0.80 -2.39
CA PRO A 347 13.87 0.45 -1.80
C PRO A 347 13.63 -1.07 -1.94
N GLY A 348 14.56 -1.91 -1.47
CA GLY A 348 14.31 -3.32 -1.19
C GLY A 348 13.13 -3.34 -0.20
N PRO A 349 11.96 -3.82 -0.66
CA PRO A 349 10.68 -3.14 -0.53
C PRO A 349 10.32 -2.85 0.93
N GLN A 350 10.82 -1.75 1.51
CA GLN A 350 10.78 -1.41 2.95
C GLN A 350 11.01 -2.57 3.97
N MET A 351 11.70 -3.66 3.59
CA MET A 351 11.49 -4.99 4.21
C MET A 351 10.00 -5.22 4.57
N ALA A 352 9.16 -5.24 3.53
CA ALA A 352 7.99 -6.09 3.35
C ALA A 352 8.50 -7.49 3.69
N PRO A 353 8.34 -7.87 4.96
CA PRO A 353 9.29 -8.75 5.62
C PRO A 353 9.09 -10.14 5.06
N GLU A 354 10.12 -10.64 4.35
CA GLU A 354 10.10 -11.77 3.40
C GLU A 354 8.72 -12.42 3.35
N MET A 355 7.87 -11.84 2.50
CA MET A 355 6.41 -12.00 2.55
C MET A 355 6.01 -13.39 2.04
N ALA A 356 6.33 -14.38 2.86
CA ALA A 356 6.14 -15.78 2.60
C ALA A 356 4.66 -16.12 2.69
N ALA A 357 4.25 -17.11 1.91
CA ALA A 357 3.07 -17.87 2.27
C ALA A 357 3.32 -18.48 3.65
N LEU A 358 2.29 -18.50 4.52
CA LEU A 358 2.32 -19.21 5.80
C LEU A 358 2.95 -20.59 5.59
N THR A 359 3.98 -20.90 6.38
CA THR A 359 4.56 -22.25 6.39
C THR A 359 3.48 -23.26 6.77
N GLU A 360 3.68 -24.55 6.46
CA GLU A 360 2.68 -25.56 6.81
C GLU A 360 2.52 -25.64 8.34
N GLU A 361 3.62 -25.48 9.07
CA GLU A 361 3.69 -25.41 10.53
C GLU A 361 2.88 -24.21 11.08
N GLU A 362 2.98 -23.03 10.45
CA GLU A 362 2.23 -21.85 10.88
C GLU A 362 0.73 -21.94 10.54
N ARG A 363 0.41 -22.54 9.40
CA ARG A 363 -0.98 -22.86 9.06
C ARG A 363 -1.56 -23.83 10.08
N GLN A 364 -0.78 -24.84 10.46
CA GLN A 364 -1.17 -25.82 11.47
C GLN A 364 -1.34 -25.15 12.85
N GLU A 365 -0.37 -24.34 13.27
CA GLU A 365 -0.40 -23.57 14.53
C GLU A 365 -1.66 -22.70 14.64
N LEU A 366 -2.04 -22.00 13.57
CA LEU A 366 -3.15 -21.06 13.58
C LEU A 366 -4.52 -21.73 13.42
N LEU A 367 -4.65 -22.70 12.50
CA LEU A 367 -5.95 -23.25 12.09
C LEU A 367 -6.33 -24.57 12.79
N GLU A 368 -5.37 -25.35 13.30
CA GLU A 368 -5.65 -26.61 14.01
C GLU A 368 -5.72 -26.43 15.54
N ASP A 369 -5.40 -25.25 16.09
CA ASP A 369 -5.62 -24.96 17.50
C ASP A 369 -7.13 -24.90 17.80
N ALA A 370 -7.65 -25.98 18.37
CA ALA A 370 -9.06 -26.13 18.75
C ALA A 370 -9.58 -25.02 19.69
N ARG A 371 -8.69 -24.26 20.37
CA ARG A 371 -9.09 -23.10 21.18
C ARG A 371 -9.51 -21.92 20.31
N ARG A 372 -8.88 -21.75 19.14
CA ARG A 372 -9.21 -20.71 18.14
C ARG A 372 -10.37 -21.09 17.23
N ALA A 373 -10.80 -22.35 17.23
CA ALA A 373 -11.98 -22.78 16.49
C ALA A 373 -13.27 -22.11 17.02
N PRO A 374 -14.21 -21.72 16.14
CA PRO A 374 -15.51 -21.18 16.53
C PRO A 374 -16.36 -22.24 17.23
N ARG A 375 -17.27 -21.79 18.11
CA ARG A 375 -18.25 -22.66 18.75
C ARG A 375 -19.39 -22.97 17.78
N VAL A 376 -19.50 -24.23 17.35
CA VAL A 376 -20.56 -24.66 16.44
C VAL A 376 -21.77 -25.18 17.24
N VAL A 377 -22.95 -24.64 16.98
CA VAL A 377 -24.22 -25.12 17.55
C VAL A 377 -25.09 -25.79 16.48
N SER A 378 -25.89 -26.79 16.87
CA SER A 378 -26.61 -27.67 15.94
C SER A 378 -28.10 -27.37 15.78
N SER A 379 -28.67 -26.48 16.60
CA SER A 379 -30.10 -26.16 16.59
C SER A 379 -30.39 -24.69 16.84
N CYS A 380 -31.55 -24.24 16.34
CA CYS A 380 -32.08 -22.90 16.55
C CYS A 380 -32.26 -22.55 18.04
N GLN A 381 -32.62 -23.53 18.88
CA GLN A 381 -32.68 -23.36 20.35
C GLN A 381 -31.32 -22.96 20.91
N LEU A 382 -30.28 -23.75 20.63
CA LEU A 382 -28.95 -23.51 21.17
C LEU A 382 -28.34 -22.21 20.65
N PHE A 383 -28.68 -21.80 19.41
CA PHE A 383 -28.25 -20.52 18.88
C PHE A 383 -28.99 -19.33 19.52
N ALA A 384 -30.29 -19.45 19.79
CA ALA A 384 -31.05 -18.44 20.53
C ALA A 384 -30.59 -18.32 21.99
N GLU A 385 -30.27 -19.44 22.65
CA GLU A 385 -29.67 -19.48 23.98
C GLU A 385 -28.29 -18.79 23.98
N ALA A 386 -27.43 -19.13 23.02
CA ALA A 386 -26.12 -18.49 22.87
C ALA A 386 -26.20 -16.98 22.64
N MET A 387 -27.17 -16.52 21.85
CA MET A 387 -27.39 -15.10 21.58
C MET A 387 -27.92 -14.33 22.80
N LEU A 388 -28.83 -14.92 23.58
CA LEU A 388 -29.51 -14.21 24.66
C LEU A 388 -28.78 -14.31 26.00
N LEU A 389 -28.12 -15.44 26.29
CA LEU A 389 -27.68 -15.82 27.63
C LEU A 389 -26.19 -16.18 27.76
N ASP A 390 -25.54 -16.69 26.71
CA ASP A 390 -24.13 -17.10 26.82
C ASP A 390 -23.16 -15.90 26.80
N ASP A 391 -21.93 -16.14 27.26
CA ASP A 391 -20.80 -15.27 26.96
C ASP A 391 -20.24 -15.59 25.57
N HIS A 392 -20.34 -14.63 24.66
CA HIS A 392 -19.66 -14.64 23.36
C HIS A 392 -18.83 -13.38 23.12
N LEU A 393 -18.32 -12.73 24.18
CA LEU A 393 -17.51 -11.51 24.04
C LEU A 393 -16.26 -11.75 23.17
N GLU A 394 -15.61 -12.89 23.37
CA GLU A 394 -14.37 -13.31 22.68
C GLU A 394 -14.58 -14.62 21.91
N ASP A 395 -15.83 -14.99 21.64
CA ASP A 395 -16.21 -16.21 20.93
C ASP A 395 -16.85 -15.86 19.57
N VAL A 396 -16.85 -16.83 18.66
CA VAL A 396 -17.62 -16.78 17.42
C VAL A 396 -18.51 -18.01 17.41
N VAL A 397 -19.82 -17.80 17.52
CA VAL A 397 -20.80 -18.89 17.54
C VAL A 397 -21.36 -19.06 16.14
N ILE A 398 -21.24 -20.24 15.54
CA ILE A 398 -21.77 -20.54 14.20
C ILE A 398 -22.94 -21.52 14.33
N PHE A 399 -24.04 -21.19 13.65
CA PHE A 399 -25.14 -22.10 13.37
C PHE A 399 -25.13 -22.44 11.87
N PRO A 400 -24.57 -23.61 11.48
CA PRO A 400 -24.38 -23.98 10.08
C PRO A 400 -25.71 -24.16 9.36
N ASP A 401 -25.80 -23.63 8.12
CA ASP A 401 -27.06 -23.56 7.35
C ASP A 401 -28.21 -22.85 8.12
N GLY A 402 -27.84 -22.07 9.15
CA GLY A 402 -28.78 -21.41 10.04
C GLY A 402 -29.78 -20.54 9.29
N LEU A 403 -29.33 -19.79 8.27
CA LEU A 403 -30.19 -18.89 7.48
C LEU A 403 -31.41 -19.60 6.90
N ARG A 404 -31.21 -20.74 6.24
CA ARG A 404 -32.30 -21.55 5.66
C ARG A 404 -33.23 -22.08 6.75
N ARG A 405 -32.65 -22.52 7.88
CA ARG A 405 -33.39 -23.09 9.02
C ARG A 405 -34.18 -22.07 9.83
N VAL A 406 -33.88 -20.77 9.71
CA VAL A 406 -34.60 -19.68 10.40
C VAL A 406 -35.48 -18.83 9.48
N GLY A 407 -35.49 -19.11 8.17
CA GLY A 407 -36.25 -18.35 7.17
C GLY A 407 -35.60 -17.01 6.81
N LEU A 408 -34.26 -16.98 6.74
CA LEU A 408 -33.44 -15.83 6.34
C LEU A 408 -32.54 -16.16 5.13
N ALA A 409 -32.96 -17.11 4.28
CA ALA A 409 -32.30 -17.38 3.01
C ALA A 409 -32.26 -16.10 2.13
N PRO A 410 -31.35 -15.99 1.13
CA PRO A 410 -31.22 -14.78 0.32
C PRO A 410 -32.56 -14.29 -0.26
N GLU A 411 -33.38 -15.21 -0.77
CA GLU A 411 -34.71 -14.96 -1.35
C GLU A 411 -35.78 -14.50 -0.34
N GLU A 412 -35.58 -14.74 0.97
CA GLU A 412 -36.46 -14.29 2.04
C GLU A 412 -35.97 -12.98 2.70
N ALA A 413 -34.65 -12.84 2.81
CA ALA A 413 -34.00 -11.78 3.58
C ALA A 413 -33.53 -10.60 2.73
N LEU A 414 -33.30 -10.75 1.43
CA LEU A 414 -32.75 -9.70 0.55
C LEU A 414 -33.71 -9.33 -0.59
N PRO A 415 -33.63 -8.10 -1.14
CA PRO A 415 -34.37 -7.72 -2.33
C PRO A 415 -33.95 -8.57 -3.54
N GLY A 416 -34.93 -9.00 -4.36
CA GLY A 416 -34.65 -9.84 -5.55
C GLY A 416 -33.63 -9.24 -6.52
N TRP A 417 -33.63 -7.91 -6.71
CA TRP A 417 -32.63 -7.21 -7.53
C TRP A 417 -31.20 -7.38 -6.98
N LEU A 418 -31.02 -7.50 -5.67
CA LEU A 418 -29.72 -7.76 -5.05
C LEU A 418 -29.35 -9.23 -5.26
N CYS A 419 -30.30 -10.15 -5.09
CA CYS A 419 -30.10 -11.57 -5.41
C CYS A 419 -29.68 -11.84 -6.86
N ASP A 420 -30.13 -11.01 -7.82
CA ASP A 420 -29.65 -11.06 -9.19
C ASP A 420 -28.27 -10.39 -9.37
N ALA A 421 -28.02 -9.28 -8.69
CA ALA A 421 -26.73 -8.57 -8.75
C ALA A 421 -25.55 -9.35 -8.10
N MET A 422 -25.81 -10.13 -7.04
CA MET A 422 -24.79 -10.93 -6.36
C MET A 422 -24.26 -12.10 -7.20
N LYS A 423 -24.95 -12.46 -8.30
CA LYS A 423 -24.51 -13.48 -9.28
C LYS A 423 -23.35 -12.98 -10.17
N GLN A 424 -22.99 -11.70 -10.10
CA GLN A 424 -21.88 -11.12 -10.84
C GLN A 424 -20.52 -11.50 -10.24
N GLY A 425 -19.48 -11.53 -11.08
CA GLY A 425 -18.14 -11.98 -10.69
C GLY A 425 -17.26 -10.97 -9.92
N SER A 426 -17.73 -9.75 -9.65
CA SER A 426 -16.97 -8.71 -8.94
C SER A 426 -17.88 -7.67 -8.30
N VAL A 427 -17.37 -6.94 -7.30
CA VAL A 427 -18.17 -5.96 -6.55
C VAL A 427 -18.62 -4.82 -7.47
N LEU A 428 -17.73 -4.33 -8.34
CA LEU A 428 -18.08 -3.28 -9.30
C LEU A 428 -19.12 -3.74 -10.32
N LYS A 429 -19.07 -5.00 -10.80
CA LYS A 429 -20.11 -5.54 -11.71
C LYS A 429 -21.44 -5.76 -11.00
N CYS A 430 -21.43 -6.23 -9.75
CA CYS A 430 -22.61 -6.30 -8.90
C CYS A 430 -23.26 -4.92 -8.77
N LEU A 431 -22.51 -3.89 -8.37
CA LEU A 431 -23.02 -2.54 -8.22
C LEU A 431 -23.50 -1.93 -9.56
N LYS A 432 -22.79 -2.18 -10.67
CA LYS A 432 -23.21 -1.72 -12.02
C LYS A 432 -24.46 -2.42 -12.56
N SER A 433 -24.80 -3.61 -12.06
CA SER A 433 -26.03 -4.31 -12.45
C SER A 433 -27.28 -3.78 -11.72
N LEU A 434 -27.09 -2.91 -10.72
CA LEU A 434 -28.18 -2.18 -10.05
C LEU A 434 -28.79 -1.15 -10.99
N GLY A 435 -30.11 -0.95 -10.90
CA GLY A 435 -30.78 0.11 -11.65
C GLY A 435 -30.37 1.51 -11.18
N PRO A 436 -30.60 2.57 -12.00
CA PRO A 436 -30.30 3.94 -11.60
C PRO A 436 -31.02 4.37 -10.32
N LYS A 437 -32.20 3.81 -10.05
CA LYS A 437 -32.94 3.99 -8.81
C LYS A 437 -32.22 3.34 -7.64
N GLU A 438 -31.81 2.09 -7.77
CA GLU A 438 -31.12 1.35 -6.71
C GLU A 438 -29.76 1.97 -6.39
N LEU A 439 -29.02 2.51 -7.37
CA LEU A 439 -27.80 3.28 -7.10
C LEU A 439 -28.10 4.54 -6.28
N SER A 440 -29.07 5.35 -6.71
CA SER A 440 -29.41 6.65 -6.10
C SER A 440 -30.25 6.59 -4.81
N GLU A 441 -30.81 5.43 -4.45
CA GLU A 441 -31.51 5.21 -3.17
C GLU A 441 -30.61 4.63 -2.06
N HIS A 442 -29.40 4.17 -2.39
CA HIS A 442 -28.52 3.44 -1.47
C HIS A 442 -27.13 4.05 -1.37
N LYS A 443 -26.43 3.70 -0.28
CA LYS A 443 -25.04 4.08 0.01
C LYS A 443 -24.26 2.86 0.44
N ALA A 444 -22.95 2.86 0.19
CA ALA A 444 -21.94 2.00 0.81
C ALA A 444 -20.61 2.75 0.83
N ALA A 445 -19.73 2.44 1.79
CA ALA A 445 -18.32 2.76 1.60
C ALA A 445 -17.74 1.77 0.56
N LEU A 446 -16.98 2.26 -0.41
CA LEU A 446 -16.25 1.39 -1.33
C LEU A 446 -14.79 1.41 -0.92
N GLU A 447 -14.32 0.28 -0.40
CA GLU A 447 -13.05 0.15 0.29
C GLU A 447 -12.12 -0.85 -0.43
N TYR A 448 -10.81 -0.68 -0.31
CA TYR A 448 -9.78 -1.57 -0.85
C TYR A 448 -8.52 -1.52 0.04
N PRO A 449 -7.72 -2.58 0.13
CA PRO A 449 -6.41 -2.52 0.81
C PRO A 449 -5.38 -1.80 -0.07
N ASP A 450 -4.64 -0.85 0.51
CA ASP A 450 -3.50 -0.21 -0.15
C ASP A 450 -2.29 -1.17 -0.29
N ASP A 451 -1.22 -0.66 -0.89
CA ASP A 451 0.08 -1.31 -1.06
C ASP A 451 0.67 -1.85 0.24
N ARG A 452 0.42 -1.18 1.38
CA ARG A 452 0.83 -1.58 2.73
C ARG A 452 -0.18 -2.51 3.42
N GLY A 453 -1.25 -2.89 2.72
CA GLY A 453 -2.32 -3.72 3.27
C GLY A 453 -3.25 -2.98 4.24
N VAL A 454 -3.23 -1.65 4.29
CA VAL A 454 -4.16 -0.85 5.10
C VAL A 454 -5.40 -0.54 4.29
N GLN A 455 -6.58 -0.75 4.88
CA GLN A 455 -7.84 -0.49 4.19
C GLN A 455 -8.04 1.02 3.96
N ARG A 456 -8.37 1.38 2.72
CA ARG A 456 -8.69 2.74 2.25
C ARG A 456 -10.07 2.77 1.64
N GLU A 457 -10.72 3.91 1.73
CA GLU A 457 -11.93 4.22 0.97
C GLU A 457 -11.52 4.80 -0.40
N ALA A 458 -12.20 4.41 -1.49
CA ALA A 458 -11.96 4.93 -2.85
C ALA A 458 -12.39 6.40 -3.02
N LEU A 459 -13.17 6.93 -2.06
CA LEU A 459 -13.58 8.33 -2.01
C LEU A 459 -13.69 8.77 -0.53
N PRO A 460 -12.55 8.94 0.17
CA PRO A 460 -12.53 9.09 1.63
C PRO A 460 -13.13 10.41 2.10
N LEU A 461 -13.70 10.42 3.30
CA LEU A 461 -14.20 11.65 3.93
C LEU A 461 -13.10 12.42 4.69
N PRO A 462 -13.04 13.76 4.63
CA PRO A 462 -13.75 14.65 3.72
C PRO A 462 -12.86 14.99 2.51
N TYR A 463 -13.02 14.27 1.38
CA TYR A 463 -12.37 14.66 0.13
C TYR A 463 -12.69 16.14 -0.13
N PRO A 464 -11.67 17.01 -0.29
CA PRO A 464 -11.92 18.44 -0.29
C PRO A 464 -12.78 18.84 -1.50
N PHE A 465 -13.53 19.94 -1.33
CA PHE A 465 -14.49 20.52 -2.29
C PHE A 465 -13.93 20.86 -3.70
N CYS A 466 -12.69 20.46 -4.02
CA CYS A 466 -11.88 20.89 -5.15
C CYS A 466 -12.37 20.42 -6.54
N LEU A 467 -13.27 19.44 -6.63
CA LEU A 467 -13.94 19.09 -7.89
C LEU A 467 -15.21 19.93 -8.17
N TRP A 468 -15.59 20.82 -7.25
CA TRP A 468 -16.71 21.77 -7.43
C TRP A 468 -16.21 23.17 -7.82
N GLN A 469 -15.55 23.28 -8.97
CA GLN A 469 -15.38 24.58 -9.63
C GLN A 469 -16.69 25.01 -10.31
N GLY A 470 -17.63 25.57 -9.54
CA GLY A 470 -18.84 26.17 -10.11
C GLY A 470 -19.94 26.49 -9.12
N GLY A 471 -20.05 27.77 -8.73
CA GLY A 471 -21.21 28.31 -8.00
C GLY A 471 -21.05 28.31 -6.48
N GLY A 472 -20.96 29.51 -5.90
CA GLY A 472 -20.90 29.66 -4.45
C GLY A 472 -22.25 29.39 -3.78
N LEU A 473 -22.28 28.48 -2.81
CA LEU A 473 -23.39 28.30 -1.88
C LEU A 473 -22.86 28.23 -0.45
N ALA A 474 -23.37 29.12 0.40
CA ALA A 474 -23.09 29.12 1.83
C ALA A 474 -23.78 27.93 2.53
N HIS A 475 -23.18 27.42 3.60
CA HIS A 475 -23.74 26.39 4.49
C HIS A 475 -24.31 25.15 3.75
N SER A 476 -23.50 24.56 2.86
CA SER A 476 -23.83 23.28 2.24
C SER A 476 -23.83 22.15 3.28
N THR A 477 -24.98 21.55 3.50
CA THR A 477 -25.04 20.12 3.87
C THR A 477 -24.13 19.34 2.92
N MET A 478 -23.33 18.41 3.45
CA MET A 478 -22.63 17.39 2.64
C MET A 478 -23.63 16.84 1.60
N PRO A 479 -23.45 17.10 0.28
CA PRO A 479 -24.49 16.77 -0.69
C PRO A 479 -24.83 15.28 -0.60
N GLU A 480 -26.12 14.91 -0.58
CA GLU A 480 -26.53 13.48 -0.52
C GLU A 480 -25.85 12.65 -1.61
N ALA A 481 -25.52 13.29 -2.74
CA ALA A 481 -24.73 12.74 -3.84
C ALA A 481 -23.38 12.11 -3.44
N TRP A 482 -22.67 12.61 -2.42
CA TRP A 482 -21.42 11.99 -1.91
C TRP A 482 -21.64 10.62 -1.25
N ARG A 483 -22.89 10.31 -0.90
CA ARG A 483 -23.31 9.02 -0.35
C ARG A 483 -23.87 8.09 -1.43
N ASP A 484 -24.16 8.61 -2.62
CA ASP A 484 -24.69 7.83 -3.75
C ASP A 484 -23.65 6.82 -4.25
N LEU A 485 -24.09 5.57 -4.45
CA LEU A 485 -23.26 4.51 -5.00
C LEU A 485 -22.76 4.83 -6.42
N GLN A 486 -23.52 5.56 -7.23
CA GLN A 486 -23.15 5.90 -8.60
C GLN A 486 -21.83 6.67 -8.67
N GLN A 487 -21.67 7.72 -7.85
CA GLN A 487 -20.44 8.52 -7.81
C GLN A 487 -19.24 7.69 -7.35
N ARG A 488 -19.47 6.81 -6.37
CA ARG A 488 -18.44 5.95 -5.79
C ARG A 488 -17.99 4.87 -6.78
N CYS A 489 -18.92 4.30 -7.55
CA CYS A 489 -18.60 3.41 -8.67
C CYS A 489 -17.72 4.13 -9.70
N SER A 490 -18.04 5.37 -10.10
CA SER A 490 -17.24 6.14 -11.05
C SER A 490 -15.86 6.53 -10.53
N ALA A 491 -15.70 6.79 -9.23
CA ALA A 491 -14.39 6.97 -8.60
C ALA A 491 -13.56 5.68 -8.71
N VAL A 492 -14.14 4.53 -8.35
CA VAL A 492 -13.46 3.22 -8.47
C VAL A 492 -13.09 2.88 -9.92
N GLU A 493 -13.96 3.15 -10.89
CA GLU A 493 -13.66 2.99 -12.33
C GLU A 493 -12.44 3.79 -12.76
N GLU A 494 -12.29 5.00 -12.23
CA GLU A 494 -11.18 5.89 -12.56
C GLU A 494 -9.87 5.45 -11.91
N MET A 495 -9.90 5.03 -10.64
CA MET A 495 -8.76 4.41 -9.95
C MET A 495 -8.29 3.13 -10.65
N LEU A 496 -9.24 2.31 -11.16
CA LEU A 496 -8.93 1.10 -11.95
C LEU A 496 -8.20 1.43 -13.26
N LYS A 497 -8.60 2.48 -13.99
CA LYS A 497 -7.91 2.89 -15.23
C LYS A 497 -6.45 3.29 -15.01
N ARG A 498 -6.16 3.88 -13.85
CA ARG A 498 -4.81 4.32 -13.44
C ARG A 498 -3.97 3.20 -12.82
N GLY A 499 -4.58 2.05 -12.54
CA GLY A 499 -3.94 0.95 -11.83
C GLY A 499 -3.62 1.28 -10.37
N GLU A 500 -4.42 2.14 -9.73
CA GLU A 500 -4.32 2.49 -8.29
C GLU A 500 -4.93 1.40 -7.38
N LEU A 501 -5.85 0.58 -7.89
CA LEU A 501 -6.46 -0.55 -7.15
C LEU A 501 -6.77 -1.73 -8.09
N GLU A 502 -6.98 -2.93 -7.53
CA GLU A 502 -7.48 -4.11 -8.26
C GLU A 502 -8.96 -4.39 -7.99
N GLU A 503 -9.73 -4.74 -9.04
CA GLU A 503 -11.19 -4.96 -8.94
C GLU A 503 -11.58 -6.12 -8.01
N SER A 504 -10.72 -7.14 -7.90
CA SER A 504 -10.85 -8.29 -6.99
C SER A 504 -10.79 -7.88 -5.52
N GLN A 505 -10.05 -6.83 -5.20
CA GLN A 505 -9.77 -6.38 -3.84
C GLN A 505 -10.81 -5.38 -3.32
N LEU A 506 -11.80 -5.02 -4.15
CA LEU A 506 -12.86 -4.08 -3.81
C LEU A 506 -13.85 -4.69 -2.81
N TYR A 507 -14.27 -3.88 -1.84
CA TYR A 507 -15.22 -4.21 -0.79
C TYR A 507 -16.30 -3.13 -0.70
N ALA A 508 -17.57 -3.48 -0.90
CA ALA A 508 -18.69 -2.61 -0.57
C ALA A 508 -19.07 -2.86 0.90
N CYS A 509 -18.83 -1.86 1.73
CA CYS A 509 -18.99 -1.89 3.18
C CYS A 509 -20.28 -1.16 3.59
N GLU A 510 -21.06 -1.76 4.48
CA GLU A 510 -22.34 -1.22 4.98
C GLU A 510 -23.29 -0.70 3.90
N MET A 511 -23.54 -1.50 2.85
CA MET A 511 -24.54 -1.17 1.85
C MET A 511 -25.93 -1.11 2.51
N ARG A 512 -26.58 0.05 2.42
CA ARG A 512 -27.87 0.37 3.08
C ARG A 512 -28.57 1.55 2.39
N ARG A 513 -29.81 1.83 2.75
CA ARG A 513 -30.59 2.94 2.16
C ARG A 513 -30.08 4.29 2.64
N LEU A 514 -30.17 5.29 1.76
CA LEU A 514 -29.97 6.70 2.13
C LEU A 514 -31.11 7.20 3.02
N ARG A 515 -32.34 6.82 2.68
CA ARG A 515 -33.57 7.32 3.28
C ARG A 515 -34.37 6.19 3.94
N GLU A 516 -35.05 6.55 5.03
CA GLU A 516 -35.91 5.66 5.79
C GLU A 516 -37.15 5.24 4.98
N ARG A 517 -37.41 3.93 4.92
CA ARG A 517 -38.70 3.36 4.52
C ARG A 517 -39.50 2.94 5.75
N GLU A 518 -40.80 2.74 5.59
CA GLU A 518 -41.59 1.97 6.56
C GLU A 518 -41.01 0.55 6.70
N ALA A 519 -41.25 -0.08 7.85
CA ALA A 519 -40.93 -1.48 8.06
C ALA A 519 -41.54 -2.34 6.95
N ASN A 520 -40.85 -3.42 6.58
CA ASN A 520 -41.43 -4.40 5.66
C ASN A 520 -42.65 -5.08 6.32
N GLN A 521 -43.55 -5.64 5.50
CA GLN A 521 -44.80 -6.24 6.01
C GLN A 521 -44.57 -7.41 6.99
N ALA A 522 -43.45 -8.13 6.87
CA ALA A 522 -43.07 -9.19 7.80
C ALA A 522 -42.73 -8.63 9.20
N ALA A 523 -41.86 -7.62 9.28
CA ALA A 523 -41.51 -6.94 10.52
C ALA A 523 -42.73 -6.26 11.17
N ALA A 524 -43.59 -5.64 10.36
CA ALA A 524 -44.85 -5.06 10.83
C ALA A 524 -45.80 -6.11 11.45
N ALA A 525 -45.86 -7.34 10.90
CA ALA A 525 -46.64 -8.44 11.46
C ALA A 525 -46.17 -8.89 12.86
N TYR A 526 -44.91 -8.60 13.23
CA TYR A 526 -44.35 -8.83 14.57
C TYR A 526 -44.38 -7.57 15.46
N GLY A 527 -45.07 -6.50 15.03
CA GLY A 527 -45.22 -5.26 15.79
C GLY A 527 -44.03 -4.29 15.67
N CYS A 528 -43.16 -4.47 14.68
CA CYS A 528 -42.11 -3.51 14.36
C CYS A 528 -42.66 -2.47 13.37
N GLU A 529 -43.19 -1.36 13.90
CA GLU A 529 -43.62 -0.20 13.11
C GLU A 529 -42.47 0.80 12.82
N GLU A 530 -41.28 0.51 13.36
CA GLU A 530 -40.09 1.36 13.24
C GLU A 530 -39.64 1.47 11.77
N ARG A 531 -39.52 2.71 11.28
CA ARG A 531 -38.92 2.98 9.97
C ARG A 531 -37.46 2.51 9.95
N THR A 532 -36.96 2.09 8.80
CA THR A 532 -35.61 1.53 8.68
C THR A 532 -34.88 1.96 7.40
N LYS A 533 -33.55 2.01 7.47
CA LYS A 533 -32.61 2.13 6.34
C LYS A 533 -32.03 0.78 5.90
N SER A 534 -32.32 -0.30 6.64
CA SER A 534 -32.02 -1.69 6.28
C SER A 534 -32.31 -1.98 4.80
N LEU A 535 -31.41 -2.75 4.17
CA LEU A 535 -31.68 -3.38 2.88
C LEU A 535 -32.56 -4.62 3.04
N CYS A 536 -32.44 -5.32 4.16
CA CYS A 536 -33.09 -6.59 4.39
C CYS A 536 -34.62 -6.49 4.35
N LEU A 537 -35.26 -7.54 3.82
CA LEU A 537 -36.70 -7.76 3.82
C LEU A 537 -37.16 -8.57 5.04
N ARG A 538 -36.21 -9.16 5.79
CA ARG A 538 -36.46 -9.87 7.05
C ARG A 538 -35.20 -9.83 7.93
N HIS A 539 -35.41 -9.69 9.22
CA HIS A 539 -34.38 -9.51 10.24
C HIS A 539 -34.27 -10.75 11.15
N GLY A 540 -33.13 -10.93 11.80
CA GLY A 540 -32.95 -11.92 12.87
C GLY A 540 -33.92 -11.72 14.03
N ARG A 541 -34.27 -10.46 14.32
CA ARG A 541 -35.34 -10.07 15.25
C ARG A 541 -36.69 -10.73 14.90
N ASP A 542 -37.02 -10.82 13.61
CA ASP A 542 -38.30 -11.37 13.13
C ASP A 542 -38.35 -12.89 13.30
N TRP A 543 -37.22 -13.58 13.16
CA TRP A 543 -37.11 -15.02 13.47
C TRP A 543 -37.33 -15.31 14.95
N LEU A 544 -36.70 -14.53 15.84
CA LEU A 544 -36.89 -14.67 17.28
C LEU A 544 -38.33 -14.40 17.73
N ALA A 545 -39.08 -13.57 16.98
CA ALA A 545 -40.43 -13.16 17.28
C ALA A 545 -40.57 -12.71 18.75
N ALA A 546 -41.35 -13.44 19.57
CA ALA A 546 -41.55 -13.12 20.99
C ALA A 546 -40.26 -13.16 21.84
N LEU A 547 -39.25 -13.94 21.44
CA LEU A 547 -37.96 -14.02 22.13
C LEU A 547 -37.11 -12.77 21.95
N SER A 548 -37.33 -11.97 20.90
CA SER A 548 -36.61 -10.70 20.70
C SER A 548 -36.86 -9.69 21.83
N LYS A 549 -37.98 -9.83 22.57
CA LYS A 549 -38.30 -9.03 23.76
C LYS A 549 -37.39 -9.33 24.96
N TRP A 550 -36.52 -10.33 24.85
CA TRP A 550 -35.50 -10.68 25.83
C TRP A 550 -34.11 -10.14 25.45
N THR A 551 -33.97 -9.29 24.44
CA THR A 551 -32.80 -8.40 24.33
C THR A 551 -33.11 -7.05 24.99
N LEU A 552 -32.06 -6.38 25.49
CA LEU A 552 -32.16 -5.01 26.03
C LEU A 552 -32.27 -3.98 24.90
N TYR A 553 -31.73 -4.31 23.72
CA TYR A 553 -31.76 -3.48 22.52
C TYR A 553 -31.55 -4.36 21.27
N TRP A 554 -32.08 -3.91 20.12
CA TRP A 554 -31.83 -4.50 18.80
C TRP A 554 -31.91 -3.41 17.72
N ASN A 555 -30.83 -3.23 16.96
CA ASN A 555 -30.75 -2.29 15.85
C ASN A 555 -31.21 -2.96 14.54
N CYS A 556 -32.50 -2.84 14.23
CA CYS A 556 -33.02 -3.11 12.88
C CYS A 556 -33.01 -1.87 11.97
N TYR A 557 -32.60 -0.70 12.48
CA TYR A 557 -32.73 0.57 11.78
C TYR A 557 -31.62 0.78 10.73
N ASP A 558 -30.39 0.43 11.05
CA ASP A 558 -29.20 0.76 10.23
C ASP A 558 -28.37 -0.48 9.81
N ASP A 559 -29.05 -1.62 9.64
CA ASP A 559 -28.41 -2.88 9.21
C ASP A 559 -27.69 -2.72 7.85
N GLY A 560 -26.52 -3.36 7.75
CA GLY A 560 -25.60 -3.17 6.62
C GLY A 560 -25.33 -4.49 5.90
N VAL A 561 -25.36 -4.45 4.56
CA VAL A 561 -24.94 -5.57 3.70
C VAL A 561 -23.53 -5.30 3.17
N PHE A 562 -22.66 -6.30 3.24
CA PHE A 562 -21.25 -6.20 2.90
C PHE A 562 -20.94 -7.16 1.76
N ILE A 563 -20.36 -6.66 0.67
CA ILE A 563 -20.09 -7.40 -0.57
C ILE A 563 -18.60 -7.31 -0.88
N GLY A 564 -17.89 -8.44 -0.99
CA GLY A 564 -16.45 -8.48 -1.20
C GLY A 564 -15.99 -9.45 -2.29
N GLY A 565 -14.99 -9.04 -3.07
CA GLY A 565 -14.19 -9.95 -3.93
C GLY A 565 -13.05 -10.63 -3.15
N ARG A 566 -12.33 -11.56 -3.79
CA ARG A 566 -11.27 -12.34 -3.14
C ARG A 566 -10.13 -11.46 -2.60
N GLY A 567 -9.77 -11.64 -1.33
CA GLY A 567 -8.77 -10.85 -0.62
C GLY A 567 -9.29 -9.51 -0.06
N SER A 568 -10.52 -9.11 -0.42
CA SER A 568 -11.17 -7.92 0.14
C SER A 568 -11.87 -8.23 1.47
N GLY A 569 -12.03 -7.21 2.32
CA GLY A 569 -12.76 -7.34 3.57
C GLY A 569 -12.44 -6.19 4.54
N LYS A 570 -13.23 -6.08 5.61
CA LYS A 570 -13.04 -5.01 6.61
C LYS A 570 -11.76 -5.27 7.40
N GLY A 571 -10.88 -4.27 7.42
CA GLY A 571 -9.64 -4.30 8.18
C GLY A 571 -9.85 -4.35 9.69
N LEU A 572 -8.76 -4.38 10.45
CA LEU A 572 -8.79 -4.47 11.91
C LEU A 572 -9.47 -3.26 12.55
N HIS A 573 -10.55 -3.49 13.28
CA HIS A 573 -11.31 -2.44 13.97
C HIS A 573 -12.08 -3.00 15.17
N VAL A 574 -12.68 -2.10 15.95
CA VAL A 574 -13.74 -2.36 16.94
C VAL A 574 -14.95 -1.54 16.47
N ASP A 575 -16.17 -2.02 16.67
CA ASP A 575 -17.39 -1.27 16.35
C ASP A 575 -17.46 0.03 17.18
N GLN A 576 -18.11 1.06 16.63
CA GLN A 576 -18.38 2.31 17.35
C GLN A 576 -19.17 2.10 18.65
N VAL A 577 -19.96 1.02 18.74
CA VAL A 577 -20.72 0.62 19.93
C VAL A 577 -20.32 -0.79 20.30
N LEU A 578 -20.00 -1.03 21.58
CA LEU A 578 -19.44 -2.30 22.06
C LEU A 578 -20.51 -3.39 22.28
N TRP A 579 -21.44 -3.52 21.32
CA TRP A 579 -22.55 -4.47 21.33
C TRP A 579 -22.19 -5.84 20.73
N SER A 580 -23.19 -6.72 20.60
CA SER A 580 -23.05 -7.98 19.87
C SER A 580 -23.65 -7.86 18.47
N ASN A 581 -23.08 -8.60 17.51
CA ASN A 581 -23.55 -8.65 16.14
C ASN A 581 -24.05 -10.05 15.79
N LEU A 582 -25.25 -10.11 15.20
CA LEU A 582 -25.81 -11.26 14.51
C LEU A 582 -25.44 -11.14 13.03
N GLY A 583 -24.56 -12.02 12.56
CA GLY A 583 -24.13 -12.10 11.18
C GLY A 583 -24.95 -13.08 10.35
N LYS A 584 -25.28 -12.68 9.12
CA LYS A 584 -26.04 -13.43 8.12
C LYS A 584 -25.16 -13.66 6.89
N HIS A 585 -24.61 -14.85 6.69
CA HIS A 585 -23.65 -15.12 5.61
C HIS A 585 -24.27 -15.83 4.40
N TRP A 586 -24.64 -15.06 3.38
CA TRP A 586 -25.45 -15.55 2.25
C TRP A 586 -24.66 -16.21 1.12
N GLN A 587 -23.47 -15.68 0.78
CA GLN A 587 -22.72 -16.11 -0.41
C GLN A 587 -21.21 -16.03 -0.17
N GLY A 588 -20.44 -16.86 -0.90
CA GLY A 588 -18.98 -16.92 -0.82
C GLY A 588 -18.47 -17.47 0.52
N HIS A 589 -17.17 -17.37 0.75
CA HIS A 589 -16.53 -17.80 2.00
C HIS A 589 -15.78 -16.63 2.63
N LYS A 590 -15.94 -16.44 3.94
CA LYS A 590 -15.32 -15.35 4.70
C LYS A 590 -14.58 -15.89 5.90
N ILE A 591 -13.35 -15.45 6.11
CA ILE A 591 -12.67 -15.59 7.40
C ILE A 591 -13.09 -14.40 8.27
N LEU A 592 -13.57 -14.67 9.48
CA LEU A 592 -13.76 -13.71 10.57
C LEU A 592 -12.72 -14.01 11.65
N ILE A 593 -12.01 -12.98 12.09
CA ILE A 593 -10.96 -13.08 13.11
C ILE A 593 -11.34 -12.15 14.26
N THR A 594 -11.22 -12.62 15.50
CA THR A 594 -11.51 -11.84 16.71
C THR A 594 -10.38 -11.98 17.72
N TRP A 595 -10.17 -10.95 18.54
CA TRP A 595 -9.10 -10.86 19.53
C TRP A 595 -9.65 -10.67 20.96
N PRO A 596 -8.81 -10.82 22.00
CA PRO A 596 -9.24 -10.65 23.40
C PRO A 596 -9.75 -9.24 23.69
N ALA A 597 -10.75 -9.13 24.55
CA ALA A 597 -11.41 -7.87 24.89
C ALA A 597 -10.51 -6.95 25.73
N GLY A 598 -10.83 -5.65 25.72
CA GLY A 598 -10.10 -4.66 26.50
C GLY A 598 -8.73 -4.33 25.91
N GLU A 599 -7.69 -4.35 26.75
CA GLU A 599 -6.39 -3.73 26.44
C GLU A 599 -5.75 -4.28 25.17
N GLU A 600 -5.86 -5.59 24.91
CA GLU A 600 -5.32 -6.21 23.70
C GLU A 600 -6.05 -5.75 22.44
N SER A 601 -7.38 -5.65 22.48
CA SER A 601 -8.18 -5.06 21.38
C SER A 601 -7.80 -3.59 21.12
N ALA A 602 -7.72 -2.79 22.19
CA ALA A 602 -7.36 -1.38 22.09
C ALA A 602 -5.93 -1.18 21.53
N ARG A 603 -4.98 -1.99 22.00
CA ARG A 603 -3.59 -2.03 21.52
C ARG A 603 -3.54 -2.38 20.03
N LEU A 604 -4.18 -3.47 19.63
CA LEU A 604 -4.19 -3.92 18.24
C LEU A 604 -4.84 -2.89 17.29
N VAL A 605 -5.93 -2.23 17.67
CA VAL A 605 -6.56 -1.18 16.84
C VAL A 605 -5.72 0.10 16.76
N ARG A 606 -5.00 0.48 17.82
CA ARG A 606 -4.07 1.61 17.77
C ARG A 606 -2.86 1.29 16.89
N ASP A 607 -2.24 0.13 17.11
CA ASP A 607 -0.98 -0.23 16.49
C ASP A 607 -1.16 -0.66 15.01
N MET A 608 -2.32 -1.24 14.66
CA MET A 608 -2.61 -1.87 13.37
C MET A 608 -4.02 -1.58 12.82
N GLY A 609 -4.65 -0.48 13.22
CA GLY A 609 -6.00 -0.11 12.77
C GLY A 609 -6.14 -0.09 11.25
N ASP A 610 -7.29 -0.59 10.78
CA ASP A 610 -7.62 -0.78 9.36
C ASP A 610 -6.71 -1.76 8.60
N ALA A 611 -5.78 -2.47 9.24
CA ALA A 611 -4.95 -3.48 8.58
C ALA A 611 -5.77 -4.68 8.07
N ASN A 612 -5.55 -5.07 6.82
CA ASN A 612 -6.19 -6.21 6.16
C ASN A 612 -5.22 -7.40 6.12
N PHE A 613 -5.60 -8.53 6.72
CA PHE A 613 -4.76 -9.74 6.84
C PHE A 613 -4.77 -10.61 5.57
N ARG A 614 -4.80 -10.00 4.37
CA ARG A 614 -4.59 -10.73 3.12
C ARG A 614 -3.19 -11.32 3.08
N GLY A 615 -3.04 -12.48 2.44
CA GLY A 615 -1.73 -13.04 2.16
C GLY A 615 -0.99 -12.26 1.06
N PRO A 616 0.35 -12.19 1.09
CA PRO A 616 1.21 -12.68 2.17
C PRO A 616 1.11 -11.82 3.45
N LEU A 617 1.55 -12.34 4.60
CA LEU A 617 1.39 -11.68 5.89
C LEU A 617 2.72 -11.14 6.43
N ALA A 618 2.73 -9.93 6.96
CA ALA A 618 3.87 -9.43 7.73
C ALA A 618 3.96 -10.11 9.13
N PRO A 619 5.14 -10.29 9.75
CA PRO A 619 5.31 -10.79 11.11
C PRO A 619 4.49 -10.06 12.17
N GLN A 620 4.18 -8.77 12.00
CA GLN A 620 3.26 -8.06 12.91
C GLN A 620 1.82 -8.59 12.78
N GLN A 621 1.33 -8.80 11.55
CA GLN A 621 0.03 -9.42 11.29
C GLN A 621 0.00 -10.87 11.77
N LEU A 622 1.06 -11.63 11.51
CA LEU A 622 1.19 -13.01 11.97
C LEU A 622 1.26 -13.12 13.51
N ALA A 623 2.01 -12.24 14.17
CA ALA A 623 2.05 -12.16 15.63
C ALA A 623 0.67 -11.79 16.21
N ALA A 624 -0.06 -10.87 15.57
CA ALA A 624 -1.44 -10.60 15.92
C ALA A 624 -2.33 -11.83 15.72
N LEU A 625 -2.23 -12.58 14.60
CA LEU A 625 -3.00 -13.82 14.39
C LEU A 625 -2.71 -14.88 15.45
N ARG A 626 -1.46 -15.02 15.91
CA ARG A 626 -1.12 -15.91 17.03
C ARG A 626 -1.85 -15.53 18.33
N CYS A 627 -2.19 -14.26 18.51
CA CYS A 627 -2.95 -13.71 19.63
C CYS A 627 -4.49 -13.70 19.41
N ALA A 628 -5.00 -14.19 18.27
CA ALA A 628 -6.44 -14.23 18.00
C ALA A 628 -7.17 -15.20 18.94
N SER A 629 -8.31 -14.75 19.48
CA SER A 629 -9.24 -15.56 20.28
C SER A 629 -9.95 -16.59 19.41
N LYS A 630 -10.41 -16.17 18.22
CA LYS A 630 -11.08 -17.04 17.24
C LYS A 630 -10.70 -16.71 15.81
N ILE A 631 -10.57 -17.76 15.00
CA ILE A 631 -10.44 -17.72 13.55
C ILE A 631 -11.56 -18.60 12.98
N ALA A 632 -12.56 -17.97 12.38
CA ALA A 632 -13.79 -18.62 11.94
C ALA A 632 -13.94 -18.57 10.41
N LEU A 633 -14.11 -19.73 9.77
CA LEU A 633 -14.50 -19.81 8.36
C LEU A 633 -16.02 -19.84 8.25
N LEU A 634 -16.61 -18.72 7.83
CA LEU A 634 -18.01 -18.56 7.51
C LEU A 634 -18.29 -19.10 6.10
N ARG A 635 -19.34 -19.92 5.98
CA ARG A 635 -19.77 -20.61 4.75
C ARG A 635 -21.15 -20.10 4.30
N PRO A 636 -21.51 -20.23 3.01
CA PRO A 636 -22.85 -19.88 2.53
C PRO A 636 -23.94 -20.58 3.34
N GLY A 637 -24.91 -19.81 3.85
CA GLY A 637 -26.00 -20.31 4.70
C GLY A 637 -25.76 -20.15 6.20
N ASP A 638 -24.54 -19.85 6.65
CA ASP A 638 -24.24 -19.72 8.08
C ASP A 638 -24.93 -18.48 8.70
N LEU A 639 -25.52 -18.70 9.87
CA LEU A 639 -25.93 -17.63 10.80
C LEU A 639 -24.93 -17.65 11.96
N PHE A 640 -24.41 -16.49 12.38
CA PHE A 640 -23.35 -16.45 13.39
C PHE A 640 -23.45 -15.29 14.38
N LEU A 641 -22.77 -15.40 15.52
CA LEU A 641 -22.62 -14.37 16.54
C LEU A 641 -21.15 -14.00 16.69
N CYS A 642 -20.87 -12.71 16.90
CA CYS A 642 -19.61 -12.20 17.44
C CYS A 642 -19.90 -10.94 18.27
N SER A 643 -18.95 -10.49 19.09
CA SER A 643 -19.01 -9.13 19.64
C SER A 643 -18.39 -8.12 18.68
N GLY A 644 -19.10 -7.02 18.41
CA GLY A 644 -18.50 -5.84 17.79
C GLY A 644 -17.57 -5.09 18.74
N GLY A 645 -17.71 -5.32 20.05
CA GLY A 645 -16.92 -4.68 21.09
C GLY A 645 -15.49 -5.22 21.27
N VAL A 646 -15.07 -6.23 20.52
CA VAL A 646 -13.68 -6.69 20.47
C VAL A 646 -13.04 -6.34 19.13
N ALA A 647 -11.72 -6.25 19.11
CA ALA A 647 -10.99 -6.07 17.87
C ALA A 647 -11.26 -7.27 16.97
N HIS A 648 -11.61 -7.00 15.72
CA HIS A 648 -11.95 -8.01 14.74
C HIS A 648 -11.64 -7.54 13.31
N ALA A 649 -11.50 -8.51 12.41
CA ALA A 649 -11.21 -8.28 11.00
C ALA A 649 -11.92 -9.35 10.15
N THR A 650 -12.23 -9.03 8.90
CA THR A 650 -12.87 -9.97 7.96
C THR A 650 -12.19 -10.01 6.61
N ILE A 651 -12.13 -11.19 6.00
CA ILE A 651 -11.54 -11.39 4.66
C ILE A 651 -12.39 -12.35 3.85
N SER A 652 -12.76 -11.94 2.65
CA SER A 652 -13.43 -12.75 1.64
C SER A 652 -12.39 -13.64 0.95
N VAL A 653 -12.55 -14.97 1.00
CA VAL A 653 -11.54 -15.93 0.51
C VAL A 653 -11.97 -16.75 -0.71
N SER A 654 -13.25 -16.73 -1.07
CA SER A 654 -13.76 -17.37 -2.30
C SER A 654 -13.49 -16.54 -3.55
N GLU A 655 -13.40 -17.23 -4.70
CA GLU A 655 -13.42 -16.59 -6.03
C GLU A 655 -14.76 -15.87 -6.32
N GLN A 656 -15.86 -16.45 -5.84
CA GLN A 656 -17.18 -15.85 -5.93
C GLN A 656 -17.30 -14.68 -4.95
N LEU A 657 -18.17 -13.72 -5.30
CA LEU A 657 -18.56 -12.65 -4.38
C LEU A 657 -19.01 -13.21 -3.03
N THR A 658 -18.46 -12.61 -1.99
CA THR A 658 -18.78 -12.90 -0.60
C THR A 658 -19.78 -11.88 -0.09
N VAL A 659 -20.91 -12.34 0.44
CA VAL A 659 -21.99 -11.46 0.90
C VAL A 659 -22.41 -11.80 2.32
N THR A 660 -22.37 -10.80 3.19
CA THR A 660 -22.71 -10.93 4.61
C THR A 660 -23.50 -9.71 5.07
N GLY A 661 -24.52 -9.88 5.90
CA GLY A 661 -25.20 -8.78 6.59
C GLY A 661 -25.02 -8.88 8.09
N TYR A 662 -25.09 -7.75 8.80
CA TYR A 662 -25.01 -7.74 10.26
C TYR A 662 -26.18 -6.93 10.85
N GLU A 663 -26.72 -7.44 11.95
CA GLU A 663 -27.65 -6.74 12.85
C GLU A 663 -27.03 -6.69 14.24
N SER A 664 -27.18 -5.57 14.94
CA SER A 664 -26.56 -5.40 16.26
C SER A 664 -27.59 -5.49 17.38
N PHE A 665 -27.24 -6.12 18.50
CA PHE A 665 -28.14 -6.37 19.61
C PHE A 665 -27.39 -6.38 20.95
N VAL A 666 -28.17 -6.27 22.04
CA VAL A 666 -27.65 -6.37 23.42
C VAL A 666 -28.41 -7.48 24.16
N GLY A 667 -27.74 -8.62 24.37
CA GLY A 667 -28.27 -9.76 25.13
C GLY A 667 -28.34 -9.49 26.65
N LEU A 668 -28.67 -10.52 27.43
CA LEU A 668 -28.83 -10.42 28.90
C LEU A 668 -27.58 -10.80 29.70
N GLN A 669 -26.55 -11.34 29.05
CA GLN A 669 -25.34 -11.81 29.72
C GLN A 669 -24.57 -10.64 30.38
N PRO A 670 -24.34 -10.63 31.71
CA PRO A 670 -23.77 -9.46 32.39
C PRO A 670 -22.37 -9.04 31.92
N ARG A 671 -21.54 -9.95 31.39
CA ARG A 671 -20.22 -9.60 30.83
C ARG A 671 -20.36 -8.76 29.56
N LEU A 672 -21.22 -9.18 28.63
CA LEU A 672 -21.53 -8.44 27.40
C LEU A 672 -22.18 -7.08 27.70
N LEU A 673 -23.13 -7.04 28.65
CA LEU A 673 -23.75 -5.78 29.09
C LEU A 673 -22.72 -4.84 29.75
N GLY A 674 -21.89 -5.35 30.65
CA GLY A 674 -20.84 -4.58 31.30
C GLY A 674 -19.83 -4.00 30.31
N HIS A 675 -19.51 -4.76 29.25
CA HIS A 675 -18.66 -4.31 28.15
C HIS A 675 -19.33 -3.26 27.27
N MET A 676 -20.62 -3.45 26.91
CA MET A 676 -21.40 -2.45 26.17
C MET A 676 -21.46 -1.11 26.90
N LEU A 677 -21.58 -1.12 28.24
CA LEU A 677 -21.55 0.08 29.07
C LEU A 677 -20.19 0.82 29.09
N GLN A 678 -19.12 0.25 28.52
CA GLN A 678 -17.85 0.95 28.28
C GLN A 678 -17.83 1.72 26.94
N THR A 679 -18.88 1.66 26.13
CA THR A 679 -18.95 2.41 24.85
C THR A 679 -18.69 3.90 25.06
N GLY A 680 -17.75 4.48 24.31
CA GLY A 680 -17.37 5.89 24.43
C GLY A 680 -16.51 6.23 25.66
N SER A 681 -15.95 5.24 26.36
CA SER A 681 -15.03 5.49 27.47
C SER A 681 -13.69 6.01 26.95
N SER A 682 -13.29 7.20 27.41
CA SER A 682 -11.99 7.83 27.09
C SER A 682 -10.82 7.33 27.94
N CYS A 683 -11.06 6.38 28.85
CA CYS A 683 -10.04 5.77 29.70
C CYS A 683 -10.43 4.34 30.11
N GLY A 684 -9.47 3.56 30.59
CA GLY A 684 -9.65 2.15 30.95
C GLY A 684 -9.33 1.19 29.79
N ALA A 685 -9.48 -0.11 30.04
CA ALA A 685 -9.02 -1.15 29.11
C ALA A 685 -9.72 -1.14 27.74
N CYS A 686 -10.96 -0.63 27.66
CA CYS A 686 -11.74 -0.58 26.42
C CYS A 686 -11.66 0.78 25.70
N ALA A 687 -10.80 1.70 26.15
CA ALA A 687 -10.66 3.01 25.52
C ALA A 687 -9.94 2.90 24.16
N LEU A 688 -10.48 3.60 23.17
CA LEU A 688 -9.91 3.68 21.82
C LEU A 688 -9.55 5.15 21.55
N ASP A 689 -8.36 5.40 20.97
CA ASP A 689 -7.87 6.76 20.70
C ASP A 689 -8.71 7.54 19.66
N LYS A 690 -9.70 6.89 19.03
CA LYS A 690 -10.64 7.47 18.05
C LYS A 690 -12.07 7.69 18.62
N GLY A 691 -12.26 7.57 19.94
CA GLY A 691 -13.57 7.70 20.63
C GLY A 691 -14.00 9.14 20.93
#